data_AF-A0A9E5AZ91-F1
#
_entry.id   AF-A0A9E5AZ91-F1
#
_cell.length_a   1.000
_cell.length_b   1.000
_cell.length_c   1.000
_cell.angle_alpha   90.00
_cell.angle_beta   90.00
_cell.angle_gamma   90.00
#
_symmetry.space_group_name_H-M   'P 1'
#
loop_
_entity.id
_entity.type
_entity.pdbx_description
1 polymer ?
#
loop_
_entity_poly.entity_id
_entity_poly.type
_entity_poly.pdbx_seq_one_letter_code
_entity_poly.pdbx_strand_id
1 'polypeptide(L)'
;MKTFFAFVKQHLFPAVVAMTLALLLGLSGWMQNVENLTLDLRTKSRVPWQPAMADPQQLVVSIDEESLAAYKAWPWPRRVHGLFLALVGQTKPSVISWDILFTEPSEDDSRLILGLKATEANVIFGAMSGENAVVGEKEADGLLPDDPAVKAARLMPLKNVTGDRKNLLTKPRILLPAGELALLAKSALVDTPPGPDGVRRRVPLMIGIGENVYATMSLQSLMEHWKVQPDEISVRIGESITISNAYAKRTIPIDDTGAILVNYRYSTDGFHTVGYSYLASNLNKKFVKKEEVKVPETTGRILMVGQVAAGLADMGPSPFSALTPMVLVHSNVIDNVLREDYAHEVKWWPIWLGAVVVGAAGLRFFTQRKLVAQASFALGVPIIYAGIATMLWISGSHWLHLVWPLLGFSSLQVFMIARRLIAEQRAKEHITGMFGTYVSPALVNRMVASGESPQLGGHEDEITAYFSDIQGFSAFSEKLEPAQLVELMNEYLTACTDIVQEEGGTLDKYIGDAVVVMFGAPLPLPDHAFRACVASQRVQKNLRELRVKWEGEGGKWPEIVWRMQSRIGLNSGKCIIGNMGSRTRFNYTMMGDNVNLAARMESGAKAWGVYTMCSEATKAACEEHGGDRVVFRSLGKVIVMGRSRPVPFYEIVGLKEDISPQTHACLAIFAEGMTKYYAQDWEGALACFAQSELLETNVPGKTPGVSTNPSLVFRDRVRHFQEAPPAAHWDGVHVAKDK
;
A
#
# COMPACT_ATOMS: atom_id res chain seq x y z
N MET A 1 30.99 -1.42 -6.62
CA MET A 1 30.75 -0.12 -5.97
C MET A 1 29.52 0.61 -6.52
N LYS A 2 29.39 0.85 -7.85
CA LYS A 2 28.21 1.52 -8.45
C LYS A 2 26.86 0.85 -8.13
N THR A 3 26.80 -0.48 -8.15
CA THR A 3 25.59 -1.27 -7.81
C THR A 3 25.19 -1.16 -6.34
N PHE A 4 26.16 -1.12 -5.43
CA PHE A 4 25.90 -0.92 -4.00
C PHE A 4 25.41 0.50 -3.72
N PHE A 5 26.02 1.52 -4.33
CA PHE A 5 25.59 2.91 -4.20
C PHE A 5 24.18 3.13 -4.77
N ALA A 6 23.85 2.49 -5.90
CA ALA A 6 22.51 2.50 -6.46
C ALA A 6 21.51 1.82 -5.51
N PHE A 7 21.85 0.67 -4.92
CA PHE A 7 21.00 0.00 -3.94
C PHE A 7 20.75 0.86 -2.69
N VAL A 8 21.80 1.46 -2.14
CA VAL A 8 21.69 2.34 -0.97
C VAL A 8 20.81 3.54 -1.27
N LYS A 9 21.04 4.23 -2.39
CA LYS A 9 20.27 5.42 -2.77
C LYS A 9 18.81 5.08 -3.08
N GLN A 10 18.56 3.96 -3.76
CA GLN A 10 17.21 3.60 -4.19
C GLN A 10 16.39 2.94 -3.08
N HIS A 11 17.01 2.17 -2.19
CA HIS A 11 16.28 1.32 -1.25
C HIS A 11 16.55 1.68 0.21
N LEU A 12 17.81 1.91 0.60
CA LEU A 12 18.17 2.13 1.99
C LEU A 12 17.82 3.54 2.47
N PHE A 13 18.05 4.57 1.65
CA PHE A 13 17.76 5.96 2.05
C PHE A 13 16.27 6.22 2.32
N PRO A 14 15.32 5.84 1.44
CA PRO A 14 13.89 6.01 1.73
C PRO A 14 13.41 5.14 2.90
N ALA A 15 14.00 3.95 3.06
CA ALA A 15 13.72 3.07 4.19
C ALA A 15 14.10 3.76 5.52
N VAL A 16 15.28 4.36 5.58
CA VAL A 16 15.75 5.14 6.74
C VAL A 16 14.82 6.33 7.00
N VAL A 17 14.40 7.07 5.97
CA VAL A 17 13.46 8.19 6.13
C VAL A 17 12.12 7.73 6.70
N ALA A 18 11.52 6.66 6.16
CA ALA A 18 10.26 6.11 6.65
C ALA A 18 10.38 5.63 8.10
N MET A 19 11.48 4.95 8.42
CA MET A 19 11.78 4.49 9.76
C MET A 19 11.98 5.65 10.75
N THR A 20 12.72 6.69 10.38
CA THR A 20 12.88 7.89 11.20
C THR A 20 11.54 8.61 11.43
N LEU A 21 10.70 8.72 10.40
CA LEU A 21 9.37 9.31 10.54
C LEU A 21 8.48 8.48 11.49
N ALA A 22 8.53 7.16 11.37
CA ALA A 22 7.82 6.25 12.27
C ALA A 22 8.35 6.31 13.71
N LEU A 23 9.65 6.52 13.92
CA LEU A 23 10.22 6.79 15.24
C LEU A 23 9.68 8.10 15.80
N LEU A 24 9.71 9.18 15.04
CA LEU A 24 9.22 10.50 15.49
C LEU A 24 7.72 10.45 15.83
N LEU A 25 6.91 9.76 15.01
CA LEU A 25 5.51 9.52 15.30
C LEU A 25 5.32 8.60 16.52
N GLY A 26 6.16 7.58 16.67
CA GLY A 26 6.15 6.68 17.82
C GLY A 26 6.46 7.39 19.14
N LEU A 27 7.36 8.37 19.11
CA LEU A 27 7.75 9.20 20.26
C LEU A 27 6.69 10.27 20.61
N SER A 28 5.63 10.40 19.83
CA SER A 28 4.56 11.35 20.13
C SER A 28 3.59 10.79 21.18
N GLY A 29 3.01 11.67 22.00
CA GLY A 29 2.21 11.27 23.16
C GLY A 29 1.02 10.36 22.85
N TRP A 30 0.39 10.52 21.68
CA TRP A 30 -0.74 9.66 21.30
C TRP A 30 -0.33 8.19 21.08
N MET A 31 0.85 7.95 20.49
CA MET A 31 1.36 6.58 20.29
C MET A 31 1.87 5.97 21.58
N GLN A 32 2.42 6.77 22.49
CA GLN A 32 2.77 6.30 23.82
C GLN A 32 1.53 5.79 24.57
N ASN A 33 0.37 6.42 24.41
CA ASN A 33 -0.88 5.95 25.02
C ASN A 33 -1.30 4.59 24.46
N VAL A 34 -1.15 4.36 23.15
CA VAL A 34 -1.43 3.05 22.55
C VAL A 34 -0.46 2.00 23.06
N GLU A 35 0.83 2.34 23.17
CA GLU A 35 1.84 1.44 23.72
C GLU A 35 1.55 1.05 25.17
N ASN A 36 1.20 2.03 26.00
CA ASN A 36 0.79 1.83 27.38
C ASN A 36 -0.44 0.91 27.48
N LEU A 37 -1.43 1.09 26.58
CA LEU A 37 -2.58 0.18 26.50
C LEU A 37 -2.14 -1.25 26.15
N THR A 38 -1.17 -1.43 25.25
CA THR A 38 -0.63 -2.78 24.97
C THR A 38 0.07 -3.39 26.18
N LEU A 39 0.74 -2.58 27.00
CA LEU A 39 1.36 -3.04 28.25
C LEU A 39 0.30 -3.47 29.27
N ASP A 40 -0.80 -2.74 29.40
CA ASP A 40 -1.90 -3.09 30.30
C ASP A 40 -2.55 -4.41 29.90
N LEU A 41 -2.82 -4.59 28.60
CA LEU A 41 -3.36 -5.85 28.07
C LEU A 41 -2.42 -7.03 28.36
N ARG A 42 -1.11 -6.84 28.18
CA ARG A 42 -0.10 -7.85 28.52
C ARG A 42 0.02 -8.11 30.01
N THR A 43 -0.22 -7.10 30.86
CA THR A 43 -0.28 -7.23 32.32
C THR A 43 -1.49 -8.07 32.73
N LYS A 44 -2.67 -7.79 32.17
CA LYS A 44 -3.88 -8.59 32.40
C LYS A 44 -3.73 -10.04 31.92
N SER A 45 -3.13 -10.26 30.75
CA SER A 45 -2.91 -11.61 30.22
C SER A 45 -1.88 -12.43 31.00
N ARG A 46 -1.04 -11.77 31.82
CA ARG A 46 -0.05 -12.43 32.67
C ARG A 46 -0.69 -13.09 33.91
N VAL A 47 -1.82 -12.59 34.41
CA VAL A 47 -2.44 -13.03 35.69
C VAL A 47 -2.54 -14.56 35.83
N PRO A 48 -2.99 -15.34 34.82
CA PRO A 48 -3.10 -16.79 34.94
C PRO A 48 -1.78 -17.54 35.15
N TRP A 49 -0.64 -16.89 34.94
CA TRP A 49 0.70 -17.51 34.93
C TRP A 49 1.51 -17.19 36.19
N GLN A 50 0.90 -16.58 37.21
CA GLN A 50 1.59 -16.07 38.40
C GLN A 50 1.26 -16.85 39.67
N PRO A 51 2.10 -16.75 40.73
CA PRO A 51 1.77 -17.28 42.05
C PRO A 51 0.45 -16.71 42.55
N ALA A 52 -0.38 -17.54 43.18
CA ALA A 52 -1.73 -17.16 43.58
C ALA A 52 -1.81 -16.04 44.64
N MET A 53 -0.74 -15.82 45.42
CA MET A 53 -0.71 -14.86 46.53
C MET A 53 0.60 -14.06 46.58
N ALA A 54 0.51 -12.83 47.07
CA ALA A 54 1.61 -11.91 47.38
C ALA A 54 2.55 -12.44 48.48
N ASP A 55 3.66 -11.75 48.72
CA ASP A 55 4.64 -12.13 49.73
C ASP A 55 3.99 -12.22 51.13
N PRO A 56 4.16 -13.33 51.88
CA PRO A 56 3.53 -13.50 53.17
C PRO A 56 4.07 -12.53 54.23
N GLN A 57 5.20 -11.85 54.01
CA GLN A 57 5.73 -10.82 54.91
C GLN A 57 4.89 -9.55 54.92
N GLN A 58 3.97 -9.35 53.99
CA GLN A 58 3.00 -8.27 54.03
C GLN A 58 1.57 -8.78 54.30
N LEU A 59 0.78 -7.95 54.98
CA LEU A 59 -0.65 -8.18 55.21
C LEU A 59 -1.39 -6.85 55.04
N VAL A 60 -2.39 -6.86 54.15
CA VAL A 60 -3.28 -5.71 53.95
C VAL A 60 -4.41 -5.79 54.98
N VAL A 61 -4.56 -4.74 55.78
CA VAL A 61 -5.68 -4.57 56.70
C VAL A 61 -6.69 -3.66 56.04
N SER A 62 -7.76 -4.24 55.49
CA SER A 62 -8.76 -3.54 54.71
C SER A 62 -9.81 -2.86 55.58
N ILE A 63 -9.98 -1.55 55.42
CA ILE A 63 -11.22 -0.88 55.80
C ILE A 63 -12.22 -1.15 54.69
N ASP A 64 -12.92 -2.28 54.83
CA ASP A 64 -13.92 -2.82 53.93
C ASP A 64 -15.35 -2.50 54.40
N GLU A 65 -16.33 -2.85 53.58
CA GLU A 65 -17.75 -2.59 53.85
C GLU A 65 -18.21 -3.21 55.18
N GLU A 66 -17.72 -4.39 55.54
CA GLU A 66 -18.01 -5.03 56.83
C GLU A 66 -17.46 -4.21 58.01
N SER A 67 -16.27 -3.63 57.84
CA SER A 67 -15.67 -2.76 58.85
C SER A 67 -16.46 -1.46 59.02
N LEU A 68 -16.97 -0.88 57.94
CA LEU A 68 -17.86 0.29 57.99
C LEU A 68 -19.18 -0.01 58.68
N ALA A 69 -19.78 -1.16 58.38
CA ALA A 69 -20.99 -1.61 59.05
C ALA A 69 -20.78 -1.81 60.57
N ALA A 70 -19.59 -2.26 60.98
CA ALA A 70 -19.27 -2.52 62.39
C ALA A 70 -19.08 -1.24 63.23
N TYR A 71 -18.49 -0.19 62.68
CA TYR A 71 -18.08 1.01 63.43
C TYR A 71 -18.87 2.30 63.10
N LYS A 72 -19.92 2.22 62.28
CA LYS A 72 -20.74 3.34 61.78
C LYS A 72 -20.01 4.20 60.72
N ALA A 73 -20.56 5.39 60.43
CA ALA A 73 -20.07 6.28 59.37
C ALA A 73 -18.61 6.71 59.57
N TRP A 74 -17.85 6.68 58.48
CA TRP A 74 -16.49 7.18 58.38
C TRP A 74 -16.47 8.72 58.28
N PRO A 75 -15.43 9.43 58.76
CA PRO A 75 -14.26 8.93 59.48
C PRO A 75 -14.59 8.48 60.91
N TRP A 76 -13.92 7.43 61.38
CA TRP A 76 -14.11 6.94 62.74
C TRP A 76 -13.37 7.80 63.78
N PRO A 77 -13.89 7.87 65.03
CA PRO A 77 -13.18 8.50 66.13
C PRO A 77 -11.79 7.88 66.37
N ARG A 78 -10.78 8.70 66.72
CA ARG A 78 -9.39 8.26 67.00
C ARG A 78 -9.29 7.17 68.05
N ARG A 79 -10.25 7.09 69.00
CA ARG A 79 -10.32 5.98 69.96
C ARG A 79 -10.42 4.59 69.31
N VAL A 80 -11.05 4.48 68.13
CA VAL A 80 -11.16 3.21 67.38
C VAL A 80 -9.79 2.79 66.86
N HIS A 81 -9.03 3.74 66.31
CA HIS A 81 -7.67 3.51 65.82
C HIS A 81 -6.67 3.26 66.96
N GLY A 82 -6.79 3.98 68.07
CA GLY A 82 -5.96 3.77 69.26
C GLY A 82 -6.14 2.38 69.88
N LEU A 83 -7.39 1.92 70.01
CA LEU A 83 -7.66 0.56 70.48
C LEU A 83 -7.11 -0.50 69.51
N PHE A 84 -7.33 -0.30 68.20
CA PHE A 84 -6.79 -1.20 67.18
C PHE A 84 -5.27 -1.30 67.26
N LEU A 85 -4.56 -0.17 67.36
CA LEU A 85 -3.09 -0.15 67.51
C LEU A 85 -2.63 -0.89 68.77
N ALA A 86 -3.29 -0.67 69.92
CA ALA A 86 -2.96 -1.37 71.17
C ALA A 86 -3.15 -2.89 71.04
N LEU A 87 -4.19 -3.34 70.35
CA LEU A 87 -4.50 -4.75 70.12
C LEU A 87 -3.53 -5.41 69.14
N VAL A 88 -3.30 -4.78 67.98
CA VAL A 88 -2.40 -5.34 66.95
C VAL A 88 -0.95 -5.29 67.42
N GLY A 89 -0.56 -4.30 68.23
CA GLY A 89 0.76 -4.22 68.85
C GLY A 89 1.13 -5.47 69.68
N GLN A 90 0.14 -6.14 70.30
CA GLN A 90 0.37 -7.39 71.05
C GLN A 90 0.88 -8.54 70.17
N THR A 91 0.68 -8.45 68.86
CA THR A 91 1.13 -9.46 67.90
C THR A 91 2.52 -9.20 67.31
N LYS A 92 3.15 -8.08 67.69
CA LYS A 92 4.50 -7.68 67.28
C LYS A 92 4.72 -7.67 65.76
N PRO A 93 3.90 -6.92 64.98
CA PRO A 93 4.23 -6.65 63.59
C PRO A 93 5.54 -5.86 63.50
N SER A 94 6.25 -5.98 62.37
CA SER A 94 7.48 -5.21 62.15
C SER A 94 7.20 -3.72 61.93
N VAL A 95 6.16 -3.43 61.14
CA VAL A 95 5.75 -2.09 60.72
C VAL A 95 4.23 -2.06 60.58
N ILE A 96 3.61 -0.96 60.98
CA ILE A 96 2.19 -0.67 60.76
C ILE A 96 2.10 0.64 59.98
N SER A 97 1.84 0.54 58.69
CA SER A 97 1.78 1.67 57.75
C SER A 97 0.33 2.02 57.46
N TRP A 98 -0.04 3.27 57.73
CA TRP A 98 -1.39 3.77 57.53
C TRP A 98 -1.45 4.62 56.28
N ASP A 99 -2.12 4.09 55.25
CA ASP A 99 -2.53 4.84 54.08
C ASP A 99 -3.81 5.65 54.38
N ILE A 100 -3.71 6.48 55.42
CA ILE A 100 -4.77 7.34 55.95
C ILE A 100 -4.13 8.62 56.45
N LEU A 101 -4.69 9.76 56.05
CA LEU A 101 -4.23 11.09 56.45
C LEU A 101 -4.88 11.50 57.77
N PHE A 102 -4.05 11.72 58.80
CA PHE A 102 -4.48 12.24 60.11
C PHE A 102 -4.08 13.70 60.29
N THR A 103 -4.41 14.53 59.30
CA THR A 103 -3.89 15.90 59.14
C THR A 103 -4.67 16.95 59.91
N GLU A 104 -5.89 16.63 60.33
CA GLU A 104 -6.73 17.48 61.16
C GLU A 104 -6.67 17.05 62.65
N PRO A 105 -6.51 18.00 63.59
CA PRO A 105 -6.60 17.72 65.03
C PRO A 105 -7.98 17.18 65.41
N SER A 106 -8.02 16.24 66.37
CA SER A 106 -9.25 15.71 66.95
C SER A 106 -9.22 15.82 68.49
N GLU A 107 -10.37 16.09 69.10
CA GLU A 107 -10.53 16.09 70.57
C GLU A 107 -10.15 14.74 71.20
N ASP A 108 -10.19 13.65 70.43
CA ASP A 108 -9.84 12.31 70.88
C ASP A 108 -8.46 11.80 70.44
N ASP A 109 -7.58 12.66 69.91
CA ASP A 109 -6.20 12.30 69.52
C ASP A 109 -5.41 11.64 70.66
N SER A 110 -5.65 12.06 71.91
CA SER A 110 -5.06 11.45 73.12
C SER A 110 -5.29 9.93 73.21
N ARG A 111 -6.40 9.42 72.65
CA ARG A 111 -6.72 7.98 72.63
C ARG A 111 -5.91 7.22 71.58
N LEU A 112 -5.64 7.83 70.42
CA LEU A 112 -4.74 7.27 69.42
C LEU A 112 -3.30 7.27 69.94
N ILE A 113 -2.88 8.35 70.60
CA ILE A 113 -1.57 8.48 71.25
C ILE A 113 -1.36 7.38 72.30
N LEU A 114 -2.38 7.05 73.09
CA LEU A 114 -2.28 5.95 74.05
C LEU A 114 -2.06 4.60 73.37
N GLY A 115 -2.71 4.37 72.23
CA GLY A 115 -2.47 3.19 71.38
C GLY A 115 -1.05 3.13 70.81
N LEU A 116 -0.53 4.27 70.32
CA LEU A 116 0.84 4.41 69.83
C LEU A 116 1.87 4.10 70.92
N LYS A 117 1.67 4.59 72.15
CA LYS A 117 2.56 4.31 73.29
C LYS A 117 2.48 2.87 73.77
N ALA A 118 1.39 2.16 73.48
CA ALA A 118 1.16 0.77 73.89
C ALA A 118 1.73 -0.27 72.89
N THR A 119 2.18 0.15 71.71
CA THR A 119 2.76 -0.75 70.70
C THR A 119 4.28 -0.57 70.62
N GLU A 120 5.00 -1.68 70.51
CA GLU A 120 6.45 -1.68 70.23
C GLU A 120 6.76 -1.63 68.73
N ALA A 121 5.74 -1.78 67.87
CA ALA A 121 5.90 -1.76 66.42
C ALA A 121 6.15 -0.34 65.89
N ASN A 122 6.92 -0.24 64.80
CA ASN A 122 7.11 1.03 64.10
C ASN A 122 5.81 1.43 63.39
N VAL A 123 5.19 2.52 63.82
CA VAL A 123 3.97 3.06 63.18
C VAL A 123 4.35 4.20 62.24
N ILE A 124 3.84 4.13 61.02
CA ILE A 124 3.99 5.14 59.98
C ILE A 124 2.59 5.68 59.63
N PHE A 125 2.42 7.00 59.72
CA PHE A 125 1.22 7.68 59.24
C PHE A 125 1.44 8.33 57.88
N GLY A 126 0.38 8.41 57.10
CA GLY A 126 0.38 9.10 55.82
C GLY A 126 0.60 10.60 56.00
N ALA A 127 1.53 11.11 55.21
CA ALA A 127 1.73 12.53 54.91
C ALA A 127 1.53 12.73 53.41
N MET A 128 1.29 13.97 52.97
CA MET A 128 1.06 14.26 51.54
C MET A 128 1.83 15.51 51.12
N SER A 129 2.26 15.56 49.87
CA SER A 129 2.91 16.74 49.30
C SER A 129 1.88 17.79 48.82
N GLY A 130 2.15 19.09 49.00
CA GLY A 130 1.19 20.18 48.73
C GLY A 130 1.70 21.22 47.71
N GLU A 131 0.79 21.85 46.94
CA GLU A 131 1.14 22.70 45.78
C GLU A 131 1.23 24.22 46.04
N ASN A 132 0.36 24.89 46.82
CA ASN A 132 0.48 26.34 47.12
C ASN A 132 -0.51 26.83 48.22
N ALA A 133 -0.26 28.02 48.79
CA ALA A 133 -1.18 28.77 49.67
C ALA A 133 -2.03 29.79 48.89
N VAL A 134 -3.30 29.97 49.31
CA VAL A 134 -4.13 31.21 49.35
C VAL A 134 -5.59 31.04 48.85
N VAL A 135 -6.51 31.20 49.83
CA VAL A 135 -7.88 31.82 49.84
C VAL A 135 -9.08 31.08 49.24
N GLY A 136 -9.89 30.50 50.15
CA GLY A 136 -11.33 30.20 50.04
C GLY A 136 -11.66 28.95 49.21
N GLU A 137 -12.13 27.81 49.73
CA GLU A 137 -12.61 27.40 51.05
C GLU A 137 -11.93 26.06 51.43
N LYS A 138 -11.29 26.04 52.61
CA LYS A 138 -10.79 24.86 53.36
C LYS A 138 -10.03 23.78 52.57
N GLU A 139 -8.84 24.11 52.08
CA GLU A 139 -7.74 23.17 51.89
C GLU A 139 -6.66 23.43 52.95
N ALA A 140 -6.08 22.38 53.52
CA ALA A 140 -5.13 22.47 54.64
C ALA A 140 -3.78 23.07 54.19
N ASP A 141 -3.35 24.15 54.84
CA ASP A 141 -2.03 24.76 54.62
C ASP A 141 -0.91 23.77 54.98
N GLY A 142 -0.25 23.20 53.98
CA GLY A 142 0.96 22.40 54.18
C GLY A 142 2.11 23.23 54.76
N LEU A 143 3.00 22.59 55.51
CA LEU A 143 4.17 23.18 56.17
C LEU A 143 5.37 23.29 55.21
N LEU A 144 6.20 24.32 55.41
CA LEU A 144 7.47 24.45 54.69
C LEU A 144 8.51 23.46 55.24
N PRO A 145 9.48 23.00 54.42
CA PRO A 145 10.50 22.05 54.87
C PRO A 145 11.32 22.52 56.09
N ASP A 146 11.47 23.84 56.24
CA ASP A 146 12.20 24.46 57.34
C ASP A 146 11.39 24.67 58.62
N ASP A 147 10.08 24.41 58.57
CA ASP A 147 9.17 24.61 59.69
C ASP A 147 9.61 23.77 60.92
N PRO A 148 9.61 24.34 62.14
CA PRO A 148 9.94 23.60 63.36
C PRO A 148 9.13 22.32 63.53
N ALA A 149 7.88 22.27 63.10
CA ALA A 149 7.05 21.07 63.17
C ALA A 149 7.55 19.97 62.22
N VAL A 150 8.07 20.31 61.04
CA VAL A 150 8.69 19.35 60.11
C VAL A 150 10.01 18.83 60.67
N LYS A 151 10.83 19.70 61.27
CA LYS A 151 12.09 19.32 61.93
C LYS A 151 11.89 18.48 63.18
N ALA A 152 10.80 18.73 63.92
CA ALA A 152 10.42 17.96 65.11
C ALA A 152 9.70 16.66 64.77
N ALA A 153 9.07 16.55 63.60
CA ALA A 153 8.44 15.33 63.14
C ALA A 153 9.46 14.22 62.87
N ARG A 154 9.04 12.97 63.01
CA ARG A 154 9.88 11.80 62.70
C ARG A 154 9.90 11.48 61.20
N LEU A 155 10.18 12.50 60.38
CA LEU A 155 10.35 12.43 58.93
C LEU A 155 11.76 12.89 58.57
N MET A 156 12.60 11.95 58.13
CA MET A 156 14.00 12.23 57.84
C MET A 156 14.26 12.25 56.33
N PRO A 157 15.03 13.23 55.82
CA PRO A 157 15.41 13.25 54.41
C PRO A 157 16.46 12.18 54.09
N LEU A 158 16.44 11.68 52.86
CA LEU A 158 17.48 10.84 52.28
C LEU A 158 18.75 11.67 52.06
N LYS A 159 19.89 11.20 52.58
CA LYS A 159 21.13 11.99 52.57
C LYS A 159 21.96 11.79 51.30
N ASN A 160 22.11 10.55 50.84
CA ASN A 160 23.01 10.22 49.72
C ASN A 160 22.25 10.16 48.38
N VAL A 161 21.71 11.31 47.94
CA VAL A 161 20.97 11.42 46.67
C VAL A 161 21.82 12.10 45.61
N THR A 162 22.20 11.33 44.59
CA THR A 162 23.05 11.75 43.45
C THR A 162 22.30 11.62 42.12
N GLY A 163 22.74 12.36 41.10
CA GLY A 163 22.09 12.41 39.77
C GLY A 163 21.32 13.71 39.52
N ASP A 164 20.74 13.84 38.33
CA ASP A 164 19.93 15.01 37.93
C ASP A 164 18.57 14.96 38.63
N ARG A 165 18.21 16.02 39.37
CA ARG A 165 16.94 16.14 40.10
C ARG A 165 15.85 16.84 39.28
N LYS A 166 16.14 17.28 38.05
CA LYS A 166 15.23 18.11 37.24
C LYS A 166 13.86 17.48 37.01
N ASN A 167 13.82 16.16 36.84
CA ASN A 167 12.59 15.41 36.56
C ASN A 167 11.96 14.79 37.81
N LEU A 168 12.58 14.95 38.99
CA LEU A 168 12.05 14.46 40.26
C LEU A 168 10.77 15.22 40.62
N LEU A 169 9.73 14.50 41.03
CA LEU A 169 8.53 15.13 41.59
C LEU A 169 8.92 15.96 42.81
N THR A 170 8.80 17.27 42.69
CA THR A 170 9.18 18.22 43.75
C THR A 170 8.01 19.12 44.09
N LYS A 171 7.70 19.25 45.37
CA LYS A 171 6.65 20.13 45.88
C LYS A 171 7.20 21.10 46.93
N PRO A 172 6.61 22.29 47.10
CA PRO A 172 7.10 23.27 48.06
C PRO A 172 6.77 22.95 49.52
N ARG A 173 5.74 22.14 49.78
CA ARG A 173 5.16 21.96 51.13
C ARG A 173 4.80 20.51 51.41
N ILE A 174 4.67 20.19 52.70
CA ILE A 174 4.25 18.89 53.20
C ILE A 174 3.11 19.03 54.22
N LEU A 175 2.10 18.18 54.09
CA LEU A 175 1.02 18.04 55.04
C LEU A 175 1.31 16.85 55.96
N LEU A 176 1.54 17.12 57.25
CA LEU A 176 1.88 16.14 58.27
C LEU A 176 0.67 15.74 59.13
N PRO A 177 0.74 14.61 59.86
CA PRO A 177 -0.21 14.30 60.91
C PRO A 177 -0.32 15.42 61.95
N ALA A 178 -1.51 15.63 62.49
CA ALA A 178 -1.80 16.73 63.40
C ALA A 178 -1.11 16.58 64.77
N GLY A 179 -0.59 17.69 65.28
CA GLY A 179 -0.12 17.83 66.67
C GLY A 179 0.94 16.80 67.08
N GLU A 180 0.76 16.18 68.25
CA GLU A 180 1.71 15.21 68.81
C GLU A 180 1.84 13.91 67.98
N LEU A 181 0.89 13.62 67.08
CA LEU A 181 0.93 12.40 66.27
C LEU A 181 2.18 12.36 65.38
N ALA A 182 2.54 13.49 64.76
CA ALA A 182 3.75 13.61 63.92
C ALA A 182 5.06 13.52 64.71
N LEU A 183 5.02 13.78 66.03
CA LEU A 183 6.19 13.69 66.91
C LEU A 183 6.43 12.26 67.43
N LEU A 184 5.35 11.48 67.61
CA LEU A 184 5.42 10.14 68.20
C LEU A 184 5.57 9.05 67.13
N ALA A 185 4.81 9.15 66.03
CA ALA A 185 4.87 8.21 64.92
C ALA A 185 5.75 8.75 63.78
N LYS A 186 6.28 7.84 62.96
CA LYS A 186 6.96 8.23 61.71
C LYS A 186 5.91 8.70 60.70
N SER A 187 6.33 9.55 59.77
CA SER A 187 5.49 10.02 58.67
C SER A 187 6.12 9.61 57.33
N ALA A 188 5.29 9.32 56.33
CA ALA A 188 5.77 9.02 54.98
C ALA A 188 4.79 9.53 53.92
N LEU A 189 5.32 9.98 52.78
CA LEU A 189 4.51 10.55 51.70
C LEU A 189 3.71 9.47 50.97
N VAL A 190 2.39 9.63 50.85
CA VAL A 190 1.48 8.68 50.18
C VAL A 190 1.26 9.00 48.71
N ASP A 191 1.90 10.04 48.19
CA ASP A 191 1.64 10.52 46.84
C ASP A 191 1.95 9.46 45.77
N THR A 192 0.93 9.16 44.96
CA THR A 192 1.02 8.27 43.79
C THR A 192 0.42 8.99 42.57
N PRO A 193 1.10 10.00 42.01
CA PRO A 193 0.54 10.75 40.89
C PRO A 193 0.29 9.82 39.69
N PRO A 194 -0.85 9.96 38.99
CA PRO A 194 -1.10 9.17 37.80
C PRO A 194 -0.16 9.58 36.65
N GLY A 195 0.06 8.66 35.71
CA GLY A 195 0.75 8.98 34.47
C GLY A 195 -0.07 9.93 33.57
N PRO A 196 0.48 10.36 32.43
CA PRO A 196 -0.21 11.25 31.49
C PRO A 196 -1.56 10.74 30.97
N ASP A 197 -1.76 9.42 30.96
CA ASP A 197 -3.00 8.75 30.56
C ASP A 197 -3.92 8.40 31.75
N GLY A 198 -3.62 8.90 32.94
CA GLY A 198 -4.40 8.69 34.16
C GLY A 198 -4.09 7.36 34.90
N VAL A 199 -3.30 6.46 34.31
CA VAL A 199 -3.00 5.14 34.87
C VAL A 199 -1.68 5.15 35.62
N ARG A 200 -1.69 4.59 36.83
CA ARG A 200 -0.48 4.44 37.66
C ARG A 200 0.29 3.21 37.22
N ARG A 201 1.33 3.40 36.41
CA ARG A 201 2.32 2.36 36.07
C ARG A 201 3.66 2.58 36.76
N ARG A 202 3.95 3.84 37.09
CA ARG A 202 5.14 4.28 37.77
C ARG A 202 4.75 4.92 39.10
N VAL A 203 5.44 4.56 40.17
CA VAL A 203 5.17 5.07 41.50
C VAL A 203 6.45 5.66 42.08
N PRO A 204 6.48 6.92 42.53
CA PRO A 204 7.66 7.52 43.14
C PRO A 204 8.03 6.77 44.42
N LEU A 205 9.32 6.43 44.57
CA LEU A 205 9.86 5.92 45.84
C LEU A 205 10.39 7.05 46.72
N MET A 206 10.53 8.24 46.14
CA MET A 206 10.99 9.44 46.80
C MET A 206 10.42 10.69 46.13
N ILE A 207 10.29 11.76 46.91
CA ILE A 207 9.72 13.03 46.47
C ILE A 207 10.59 14.16 47.03
N GLY A 208 10.86 15.17 46.21
CA GLY A 208 11.52 16.40 46.63
C GLY A 208 10.55 17.30 47.40
N ILE A 209 10.94 17.76 48.59
CA ILE A 209 10.22 18.80 49.33
C ILE A 209 11.23 19.91 49.67
N GLY A 210 11.11 21.04 48.99
CA GLY A 210 12.15 22.07 48.99
C GLY A 210 13.47 21.53 48.41
N GLU A 211 14.58 21.67 49.15
CA GLU A 211 15.90 21.16 48.73
C GLU A 211 16.14 19.68 49.15
N ASN A 212 15.28 19.15 50.01
CA ASN A 212 15.41 17.83 50.60
C ASN A 212 14.61 16.79 49.81
N VAL A 213 15.02 15.53 49.90
CA VAL A 213 14.34 14.39 49.26
C VAL A 213 13.89 13.43 50.34
N TYR A 214 12.62 13.04 50.31
CA TYR A 214 11.99 12.19 51.33
C TYR A 214 11.50 10.88 50.72
N ALA A 215 11.52 9.80 51.50
CA ALA A 215 10.97 8.51 51.10
C ALA A 215 9.44 8.54 51.07
N THR A 216 8.83 7.86 50.09
CA THR A 216 7.39 7.62 50.07
C THR A 216 7.02 6.44 50.98
N MET A 217 5.73 6.26 51.26
CA MET A 217 5.19 5.23 52.15
C MET A 217 5.75 3.84 51.87
N SER A 218 5.85 3.45 50.59
CA SER A 218 6.39 2.14 50.20
C SER A 218 7.86 1.98 50.61
N LEU A 219 8.70 2.96 50.30
CA LEU A 219 10.13 2.90 50.65
C LEU A 219 10.34 3.02 52.16
N GLN A 220 9.63 3.94 52.84
CA GLN A 220 9.73 4.10 54.30
C GLN A 220 9.31 2.82 55.04
N SER A 221 8.24 2.16 54.59
CA SER A 221 7.78 0.89 55.19
C SER A 221 8.86 -0.19 55.10
N LEU A 222 9.54 -0.30 53.96
CA LEU A 222 10.65 -1.23 53.75
C LEU A 222 11.87 -0.86 54.59
N MET A 223 12.18 0.44 54.70
CA MET A 223 13.27 0.94 55.56
C MET A 223 13.04 0.55 57.02
N GLU A 224 11.83 0.74 57.55
CA GLU A 224 11.52 0.35 58.93
C GLU A 224 11.55 -1.16 59.13
N HIS A 225 11.04 -1.91 58.16
CA HIS A 225 11.02 -3.37 58.21
C HIS A 225 12.45 -3.94 58.26
N TRP A 226 13.37 -3.37 57.47
CA TRP A 226 14.79 -3.76 57.44
C TRP A 226 15.68 -2.96 58.39
N LYS A 227 15.10 -2.09 59.23
CA LYS A 227 15.80 -1.24 60.20
C LYS A 227 16.94 -0.42 59.57
N VAL A 228 16.70 0.10 58.37
CA VAL A 228 17.64 0.91 57.58
C VAL A 228 17.45 2.39 57.91
N GLN A 229 18.54 3.10 58.18
CA GLN A 229 18.50 4.56 58.35
C GLN A 229 18.69 5.30 57.00
N PRO A 230 18.20 6.54 56.86
CA PRO A 230 18.31 7.32 55.61
C PRO A 230 19.73 7.55 55.09
N ASP A 231 20.74 7.49 55.95
CA ASP A 231 22.17 7.62 55.62
C ASP A 231 22.80 6.31 55.13
N GLU A 232 22.18 5.16 55.37
CA GLU A 232 22.61 3.85 54.87
C GLU A 232 22.08 3.55 53.45
N ILE A 233 21.26 4.44 52.89
CA ILE A 233 20.68 4.33 51.55
C ILE A 233 21.51 5.16 50.58
N SER A 234 21.84 4.58 49.43
CA SER A 234 22.43 5.30 48.31
C SER A 234 21.43 5.40 47.16
N VAL A 235 21.17 6.61 46.70
CA VAL A 235 20.24 6.88 45.60
C VAL A 235 21.01 7.47 44.42
N ARG A 236 20.82 6.85 43.25
CA ARG A 236 21.26 7.37 41.95
C ARG A 236 20.03 7.56 41.07
N ILE A 237 19.58 8.81 40.92
CA ILE A 237 18.39 9.14 40.13
C ILE A 237 18.59 8.70 38.67
N GLY A 238 17.59 8.04 38.09
CA GLY A 238 17.68 7.45 36.76
C GLY A 238 18.35 6.07 36.69
N GLU A 239 18.82 5.54 37.82
CA GLU A 239 19.51 4.24 37.88
C GLU A 239 18.90 3.31 38.95
N SER A 240 19.16 3.56 40.24
CA SER A 240 18.70 2.68 41.31
C SER A 240 18.78 3.30 42.72
N ILE A 241 18.03 2.70 43.64
CA ILE A 241 18.16 2.86 45.09
C ILE A 241 18.85 1.59 45.64
N THR A 242 20.00 1.76 46.28
CA THR A 242 20.76 0.66 46.88
C THR A 242 20.63 0.68 48.40
N ILE A 243 20.21 -0.44 48.97
CA ILE A 243 20.12 -0.70 50.40
C ILE A 243 21.03 -1.90 50.71
N SER A 244 21.94 -1.74 51.67
CA SER A 244 22.84 -2.83 52.07
C SER A 244 23.17 -2.73 53.55
N ASN A 245 22.47 -3.51 54.38
CA ASN A 245 22.73 -3.64 55.81
C ASN A 245 22.66 -5.11 56.26
N ALA A 246 22.63 -5.34 57.58
CA ALA A 246 22.57 -6.69 58.16
C ALA A 246 21.24 -7.44 57.90
N TYR A 247 20.17 -6.73 57.53
CA TYR A 247 18.82 -7.28 57.37
C TYR A 247 18.43 -7.47 55.90
N ALA A 248 18.91 -6.59 55.01
CA ALA A 248 18.59 -6.66 53.58
C ALA A 248 19.71 -6.14 52.69
N LYS A 249 19.81 -6.76 51.51
CA LYS A 249 20.59 -6.28 50.37
C LYS A 249 19.67 -6.15 49.17
N ARG A 250 19.41 -4.93 48.71
CA ARG A 250 18.45 -4.63 47.64
C ARG A 250 18.99 -3.57 46.71
N THR A 251 18.75 -3.76 45.42
CA THR A 251 18.97 -2.76 44.38
C THR A 251 17.64 -2.56 43.65
N ILE A 252 16.98 -1.45 43.93
CA ILE A 252 15.64 -1.15 43.41
C ILE A 252 15.80 -0.24 42.19
N PRO A 253 15.41 -0.67 40.98
CA PRO A 253 15.53 0.17 39.79
C PRO A 253 14.55 1.35 39.86
N ILE A 254 15.04 2.54 39.52
CA ILE A 254 14.24 3.77 39.44
C ILE A 254 14.54 4.52 38.15
N ASP A 255 13.55 5.25 37.65
CA ASP A 255 13.72 6.16 36.52
C ASP A 255 14.24 7.54 36.96
N ASP A 256 14.33 8.45 35.99
CA ASP A 256 14.80 9.83 36.18
C ASP A 256 13.80 10.71 36.97
N THR A 257 12.58 10.24 37.17
CA THR A 257 11.58 10.84 38.07
C THR A 257 11.65 10.29 39.49
N GLY A 258 12.55 9.34 39.76
CA GLY A 258 12.66 8.65 41.05
C GLY A 258 11.57 7.60 41.28
N ALA A 259 10.87 7.19 40.22
CA ALA A 259 9.79 6.24 40.28
C ALA A 259 10.23 4.82 39.88
N ILE A 260 9.61 3.83 40.51
CA ILE A 260 9.72 2.43 40.10
C ILE A 260 8.63 2.12 39.08
N LEU A 261 8.97 1.41 38.01
CA LEU A 261 7.98 0.79 37.13
C LEU A 261 7.36 -0.39 37.88
N VAL A 262 6.10 -0.24 38.28
CA VAL A 262 5.42 -1.25 39.10
C VAL A 262 5.11 -2.46 38.24
N ASN A 263 5.65 -3.59 38.65
CA ASN A 263 5.34 -4.87 38.07
C ASN A 263 4.06 -5.42 38.72
N TYR A 264 2.91 -4.93 38.25
CA TYR A 264 1.60 -5.30 38.79
C TYR A 264 1.35 -6.81 38.66
N ARG A 265 1.42 -7.50 39.80
CA ARG A 265 1.13 -8.94 39.92
C ARG A 265 -0.29 -9.19 40.41
N TYR A 266 -0.77 -8.32 41.30
CA TYR A 266 -1.98 -8.55 42.06
C TYR A 266 -2.94 -7.37 41.96
N SER A 267 -4.21 -7.69 41.74
CA SER A 267 -5.35 -6.84 42.09
C SER A 267 -5.74 -7.11 43.55
N THR A 268 -6.99 -6.83 43.95
CA THR A 268 -7.51 -7.06 45.30
C THR A 268 -7.36 -8.51 45.78
N ASP A 269 -7.63 -9.49 44.92
CA ASP A 269 -7.72 -10.91 45.33
C ASP A 269 -6.36 -11.60 45.54
N GLY A 270 -5.27 -10.96 45.13
CA GLY A 270 -3.93 -11.54 45.16
C GLY A 270 -3.12 -11.21 46.42
N PHE A 271 -3.65 -10.37 47.31
CA PHE A 271 -2.97 -10.01 48.56
C PHE A 271 -3.54 -10.78 49.76
N HIS A 272 -2.67 -11.10 50.71
CA HIS A 272 -3.10 -11.50 52.03
C HIS A 272 -3.84 -10.32 52.69
N THR A 273 -5.17 -10.41 52.74
CA THR A 273 -6.05 -9.33 53.19
C THR A 273 -6.88 -9.78 54.38
N VAL A 274 -7.03 -8.91 55.37
CA VAL A 274 -7.92 -9.11 56.52
C VAL A 274 -8.72 -7.84 56.79
N GLY A 275 -10.03 -7.99 57.01
CA GLY A 275 -10.88 -6.87 57.40
C GLY A 275 -10.46 -6.24 58.72
N TYR A 276 -10.46 -4.91 58.78
CA TYR A 276 -10.07 -4.12 59.95
C TYR A 276 -10.87 -4.51 61.19
N SER A 277 -12.20 -4.56 61.07
CA SER A 277 -13.10 -4.91 62.18
C SER A 277 -12.95 -6.36 62.60
N TYR A 278 -12.75 -7.28 61.65
CA TYR A 278 -12.52 -8.69 61.92
C TYR A 278 -11.24 -8.88 62.75
N LEU A 279 -10.13 -8.28 62.31
CA LEU A 279 -8.86 -8.35 63.01
C LEU A 279 -8.97 -7.73 64.41
N ALA A 280 -9.54 -6.53 64.52
CA ALA A 280 -9.77 -5.84 65.79
C ALA A 280 -10.60 -6.68 66.77
N SER A 281 -11.73 -7.24 66.30
CA SER A 281 -12.65 -8.03 67.10
C SER A 281 -12.00 -9.32 67.62
N ASN A 282 -11.29 -10.05 66.76
CA ASN A 282 -10.64 -11.30 67.17
C ASN A 282 -9.43 -11.07 68.07
N LEU A 283 -8.66 -10.01 67.84
CA LEU A 283 -7.59 -9.62 68.77
C LEU A 283 -8.16 -9.23 70.14
N ASN A 284 -9.26 -8.49 70.18
CA ASN A 284 -9.93 -8.14 71.42
C ASN A 284 -10.45 -9.39 72.17
N LYS A 285 -11.06 -10.33 71.46
CA LYS A 285 -11.47 -11.62 72.04
C LYS A 285 -10.28 -12.39 72.62
N LYS A 286 -9.17 -12.46 71.88
CA LYS A 286 -7.95 -13.18 72.30
C LYS A 286 -7.25 -12.53 73.49
N PHE A 287 -6.97 -11.23 73.44
CA PHE A 287 -6.11 -10.56 74.42
C PHE A 287 -6.87 -9.93 75.60
N VAL A 288 -8.10 -9.45 75.37
CA VAL A 288 -8.90 -8.79 76.41
C VAL A 288 -9.86 -9.77 77.04
N LYS A 289 -10.64 -10.50 76.23
CA LYS A 289 -11.62 -11.49 76.75
C LYS A 289 -11.02 -12.86 77.05
N LYS A 290 -9.78 -13.13 76.61
CA LYS A 290 -9.07 -14.41 76.76
C LYS A 290 -9.84 -15.61 76.18
N GLU A 291 -10.59 -15.37 75.10
CA GLU A 291 -11.29 -16.40 74.34
C GLU A 291 -10.33 -17.09 73.35
N GLU A 292 -10.52 -18.39 73.13
CA GLU A 292 -9.76 -19.14 72.13
C GLU A 292 -10.33 -18.87 70.73
N VAL A 293 -9.71 -17.92 70.03
CA VAL A 293 -10.07 -17.55 68.66
C VAL A 293 -8.84 -17.56 67.75
N LYS A 294 -9.03 -18.02 66.51
CA LYS A 294 -7.99 -17.97 65.48
C LYS A 294 -7.81 -16.52 65.02
N VAL A 295 -6.58 -16.02 65.11
CA VAL A 295 -6.20 -14.69 64.65
C VAL A 295 -5.18 -14.86 63.53
N PRO A 296 -5.26 -14.09 62.44
CA PRO A 296 -4.22 -14.07 61.41
C PRO A 296 -2.84 -13.79 62.00
N GLU A 297 -1.81 -14.44 61.47
CA GLU A 297 -0.43 -14.19 61.90
C GLU A 297 0.05 -12.85 61.35
N THR A 298 0.47 -11.98 62.25
CA THR A 298 0.92 -10.61 61.96
C THR A 298 2.36 -10.36 62.47
N THR A 299 2.94 -11.31 63.20
CA THR A 299 4.27 -11.19 63.81
C THR A 299 5.35 -11.01 62.75
N GLY A 300 6.16 -9.97 62.90
CA GLY A 300 7.25 -9.64 61.98
C GLY A 300 6.80 -9.18 60.58
N ARG A 301 5.49 -9.09 60.31
CA ARG A 301 4.95 -8.67 59.00
C ARG A 301 4.85 -7.16 58.88
N ILE A 302 4.78 -6.66 57.65
CA ILE A 302 4.42 -5.28 57.30
C ILE A 302 2.89 -5.23 57.20
N LEU A 303 2.24 -4.42 58.03
CA LEU A 303 0.80 -4.24 57.99
C LEU A 303 0.47 -2.96 57.22
N MET A 304 -0.21 -3.09 56.08
CA MET A 304 -0.69 -1.96 55.28
C MET A 304 -2.17 -1.72 55.61
N VAL A 305 -2.47 -0.66 56.35
CA VAL A 305 -3.84 -0.30 56.74
C VAL A 305 -4.37 0.76 55.77
N GLY A 306 -5.47 0.47 55.09
CA GLY A 306 -6.03 1.40 54.10
C GLY A 306 -7.46 1.10 53.70
N GLN A 307 -8.05 2.03 52.96
CA GLN A 307 -9.46 1.97 52.53
C GLN A 307 -9.61 1.11 51.29
N VAL A 308 -10.52 0.13 51.33
CA VAL A 308 -10.81 -0.79 50.20
C VAL A 308 -12.30 -0.78 49.84
N ALA A 309 -13.17 -0.28 50.73
CA ALA A 309 -14.60 -0.10 50.51
C ALA A 309 -14.91 0.89 49.37
N ALA A 310 -15.87 0.56 48.51
CA ALA A 310 -16.15 1.31 47.28
C ALA A 310 -16.70 2.73 47.55
N GLY A 311 -17.39 2.92 48.68
CA GLY A 311 -18.02 4.20 49.06
C GLY A 311 -17.11 5.21 49.77
N LEU A 312 -15.89 4.83 50.13
CA LEU A 312 -14.93 5.70 50.85
C LEU A 312 -13.61 5.90 50.11
N ALA A 313 -13.26 4.94 49.25
CA ALA A 313 -11.87 4.73 48.92
C ALA A 313 -11.25 5.87 48.10
N ASP A 314 -10.06 6.26 48.57
CA ASP A 314 -8.99 6.80 47.73
C ASP A 314 -8.66 5.77 46.63
N MET A 315 -9.43 5.85 45.55
CA MET A 315 -9.37 4.95 44.40
C MET A 315 -8.71 5.64 43.23
N GLY A 316 -7.97 4.86 42.44
CA GLY A 316 -7.29 5.37 41.27
C GLY A 316 -7.04 4.31 40.20
N PRO A 317 -6.83 4.72 38.94
CA PRO A 317 -6.61 3.75 37.87
C PRO A 317 -5.25 3.05 37.98
N SER A 318 -5.27 1.73 37.83
CA SER A 318 -4.11 0.85 37.65
C SER A 318 -4.26 0.05 36.34
N PRO A 319 -3.21 -0.66 35.89
CA PRO A 319 -3.31 -1.54 34.73
C PRO A 319 -4.41 -2.60 34.81
N PHE A 320 -4.87 -2.98 36.01
CA PHE A 320 -5.95 -3.96 36.19
C PHE A 320 -7.34 -3.34 36.13
N SER A 321 -7.56 -2.25 36.87
CA SER A 321 -8.89 -1.65 37.08
C SER A 321 -8.80 -0.12 37.20
N ALA A 322 -9.84 0.56 36.72
CA ALA A 322 -10.01 2.01 36.89
C ALA A 322 -10.24 2.42 38.36
N LEU A 323 -10.79 1.51 39.16
CA LEU A 323 -11.07 1.71 40.59
C LEU A 323 -10.21 0.74 41.40
N THR A 324 -8.93 1.07 41.54
CA THR A 324 -7.99 0.30 42.39
C THR A 324 -7.79 1.06 43.70
N PRO A 325 -7.93 0.43 44.88
CA PRO A 325 -7.58 1.06 46.14
C PRO A 325 -6.10 1.46 46.18
N MET A 326 -5.78 2.70 46.57
CA MET A 326 -4.40 3.21 46.57
C MET A 326 -3.47 2.44 47.51
N VAL A 327 -3.98 1.89 48.62
CA VAL A 327 -3.20 1.01 49.50
C VAL A 327 -2.64 -0.22 48.77
N LEU A 328 -3.34 -0.71 47.73
CA LEU A 328 -2.88 -1.85 46.93
C LEU A 328 -1.81 -1.46 45.92
N VAL A 329 -1.71 -0.17 45.54
CA VAL A 329 -0.59 0.33 44.74
C VAL A 329 0.69 0.27 45.58
N HIS A 330 0.63 0.77 46.83
CA HIS A 330 1.75 0.65 47.76
C HIS A 330 2.13 -0.80 48.05
N SER A 331 1.14 -1.68 48.20
CA SER A 331 1.35 -3.11 48.46
C SER A 331 1.99 -3.84 47.27
N ASN A 332 1.64 -3.49 46.02
CA ASN A 332 2.33 -4.02 44.83
C ASN A 332 3.80 -3.58 44.79
N VAL A 333 4.09 -2.31 45.11
CA VAL A 333 5.48 -1.81 45.17
C VAL A 333 6.29 -2.55 46.23
N ILE A 334 5.73 -2.72 47.44
CA ILE A 334 6.38 -3.46 48.52
C ILE A 334 6.61 -4.92 48.09
N ASP A 335 5.63 -5.57 47.44
CA ASP A 335 5.77 -6.95 46.92
C ASP A 335 6.94 -7.08 45.95
N ASN A 336 7.02 -6.18 44.96
CA ASN A 336 8.08 -6.17 43.95
C ASN A 336 9.46 -6.07 44.59
N VAL A 337 9.60 -5.25 45.63
CA VAL A 337 10.88 -5.03 46.32
C VAL A 337 11.22 -6.17 47.29
N LEU A 338 10.24 -6.75 47.97
CA LEU A 338 10.46 -7.92 48.85
C LEU A 338 10.97 -9.12 48.02
N ARG A 339 10.36 -9.36 46.86
CA ARG A 339 10.65 -10.50 45.96
C ARG A 339 11.71 -10.25 44.89
N GLU A 340 12.21 -9.02 44.78
CA GLU A 340 13.15 -8.60 43.73
C GLU A 340 12.58 -8.80 42.30
N ASP A 341 11.26 -8.68 42.17
CA ASP A 341 10.51 -8.90 40.93
C ASP A 341 10.23 -7.59 40.19
N TYR A 342 11.30 -6.99 39.69
CA TYR A 342 11.25 -5.68 39.06
C TYR A 342 10.86 -5.75 37.58
N ALA A 343 10.06 -4.78 37.12
CA ALA A 343 9.81 -4.59 35.70
C ALA A 343 10.96 -3.81 35.06
N HIS A 344 11.45 -4.31 33.92
CA HIS A 344 12.56 -3.71 33.19
C HIS A 344 12.09 -3.19 31.84
N GLU A 345 12.18 -1.88 31.64
CA GLU A 345 11.94 -1.27 30.34
C GLU A 345 13.14 -1.48 29.42
N VAL A 346 12.91 -2.08 28.25
CA VAL A 346 13.97 -2.26 27.26
C VAL A 346 14.17 -0.95 26.51
N LYS A 347 15.41 -0.44 26.56
CA LYS A 347 15.81 0.77 25.83
C LYS A 347 15.40 0.69 24.36
N TRP A 348 15.01 1.81 23.77
CA TRP A 348 14.44 1.84 22.42
C TRP A 348 15.46 1.54 21.30
N TRP A 349 16.73 1.94 21.47
CA TRP A 349 17.72 1.91 20.40
C TRP A 349 18.11 0.50 19.89
N PRO A 350 18.24 -0.57 20.71
CA PRO A 350 18.54 -1.91 20.20
C PRO A 350 17.37 -2.49 19.42
N ILE A 351 16.14 -2.22 19.86
CA ILE A 351 14.91 -2.65 19.19
C ILE A 351 14.83 -2.00 17.82
N TRP A 352 15.11 -0.69 17.74
CA TRP A 352 15.16 0.05 16.49
C TRP A 352 16.26 -0.43 15.55
N LEU A 353 17.47 -0.67 16.06
CA LEU A 353 18.56 -1.22 15.27
C LEU A 353 18.18 -2.61 14.69
N GLY A 354 17.59 -3.48 15.51
CA GLY A 354 17.08 -4.77 15.07
C GLY A 354 16.02 -4.65 13.97
N ALA A 355 15.06 -3.73 14.14
CA ALA A 355 14.03 -3.46 13.13
C ALA A 355 14.64 -2.96 11.81
N VAL A 356 15.66 -2.10 11.85
CA VAL A 356 16.38 -1.63 10.65
C VAL A 356 17.09 -2.78 9.97
N VAL A 357 17.79 -3.63 10.73
CA VAL A 357 18.53 -4.78 10.19
C VAL A 357 17.58 -5.79 9.55
N VAL A 358 16.50 -6.18 10.22
CA VAL A 358 15.49 -7.11 9.68
C VAL A 358 14.79 -6.51 8.46
N GLY A 359 14.47 -5.22 8.51
CA GLY A 359 13.91 -4.49 7.38
C GLY A 359 14.84 -4.46 6.16
N ALA A 360 16.11 -4.14 6.36
CA ALA A 360 17.12 -4.09 5.30
C ALA A 360 17.47 -5.48 4.74
N ALA A 361 17.51 -6.51 5.60
CA ALA A 361 17.66 -7.89 5.17
C ALA A 361 16.46 -8.34 4.32
N GLY A 362 15.23 -7.98 4.74
CA GLY A 362 14.02 -8.22 3.98
C GLY A 362 14.04 -7.57 2.60
N LEU A 363 14.49 -6.31 2.52
CA LEU A 363 14.65 -5.56 1.28
C LEU A 363 15.60 -6.26 0.29
N ARG A 364 16.72 -6.82 0.78
CA ARG A 364 17.68 -7.54 -0.07
C ARG A 364 17.15 -8.91 -0.50
N PHE A 365 16.48 -9.64 0.39
CA PHE A 365 16.07 -11.01 0.12
C PHE A 365 14.78 -11.11 -0.70
N PHE A 366 13.81 -10.21 -0.48
CA PHE A 366 12.48 -10.34 -1.06
C PHE A 366 12.26 -9.55 -2.34
N THR A 367 13.17 -8.66 -2.75
CA THR A 367 13.06 -7.89 -4.00
C THR A 367 12.91 -8.76 -5.26
N GLN A 368 13.33 -10.02 -5.21
CA GLN A 368 13.31 -10.96 -6.34
C GLN A 368 12.29 -12.11 -6.18
N ARG A 369 11.45 -12.12 -5.14
CA ARG A 369 10.53 -13.23 -4.81
C ARG A 369 9.09 -12.95 -5.22
N LYS A 370 8.23 -13.98 -5.23
CA LYS A 370 6.79 -13.87 -5.51
C LYS A 370 6.09 -12.98 -4.46
N LEU A 371 5.00 -12.31 -4.85
CA LEU A 371 4.22 -11.40 -3.97
C LEU A 371 3.73 -12.10 -2.70
N VAL A 372 3.34 -13.38 -2.79
CA VAL A 372 2.90 -14.19 -1.63
C VAL A 372 3.99 -14.29 -0.57
N ALA A 373 5.26 -14.50 -0.96
CA ALA A 373 6.36 -14.60 0.00
C ALA A 373 6.63 -13.25 0.70
N GLN A 374 6.44 -12.14 -0.01
CA GLN A 374 6.51 -10.80 0.57
C GLN A 374 5.37 -10.56 1.57
N ALA A 375 4.14 -10.94 1.22
CA ALA A 375 2.99 -10.82 2.10
C ALA A 375 3.16 -11.66 3.38
N SER A 376 3.62 -12.92 3.25
CA SER A 376 3.92 -13.78 4.39
C SER A 376 5.00 -13.19 5.30
N PHE A 377 6.05 -12.59 4.74
CA PHE A 377 7.07 -11.90 5.53
C PHE A 377 6.53 -10.65 6.22
N ALA A 378 5.75 -9.84 5.50
CA ALA A 378 5.17 -8.61 6.00
C ALA A 378 4.21 -8.85 7.18
N LEU A 379 3.47 -9.97 7.18
CA LEU A 379 2.57 -10.36 8.26
C LEU A 379 3.26 -11.19 9.35
N GLY A 380 4.16 -12.09 8.98
CA GLY A 380 4.79 -13.04 9.91
C GLY A 380 5.72 -12.36 10.92
N VAL A 381 6.53 -11.39 10.48
CA VAL A 381 7.49 -10.71 11.38
C VAL A 381 6.77 -9.94 12.50
N PRO A 382 5.74 -9.12 12.24
CA PRO A 382 4.96 -8.47 13.31
C PRO A 382 4.36 -9.44 14.32
N ILE A 383 3.78 -10.55 13.85
CA ILE A 383 3.14 -11.55 14.71
C ILE A 383 4.17 -12.21 15.61
N ILE A 384 5.30 -12.63 15.05
CA ILE A 384 6.40 -13.25 15.82
C ILE A 384 6.95 -12.26 16.84
N TYR A 385 7.19 -11.01 16.43
CA TYR A 385 7.67 -9.96 17.34
C TYR A 385 6.71 -9.70 18.49
N ALA A 386 5.41 -9.57 18.22
CA ALA A 386 4.38 -9.38 19.23
C ALA A 386 4.30 -10.58 20.20
N GLY A 387 4.43 -11.80 19.67
CA GLY A 387 4.52 -13.02 20.47
C GLY A 387 5.73 -13.02 21.41
N ILE A 388 6.92 -12.70 20.90
CA ILE A 388 8.16 -12.61 21.70
C ILE A 388 8.05 -11.53 22.78
N ALA A 389 7.59 -10.33 22.41
CA ALA A 389 7.44 -9.23 23.35
C ALA A 389 6.40 -9.52 24.45
N THR A 390 5.34 -10.27 24.12
CA THR A 390 4.35 -10.74 25.10
C THR A 390 4.94 -11.82 26.00
N MET A 391 5.68 -12.77 25.44
CA MET A 391 6.35 -13.83 26.20
C MET A 391 7.39 -13.28 27.17
N LEU A 392 8.22 -12.32 26.74
CA LEU A 392 9.24 -11.66 27.56
C LEU A 392 8.62 -10.82 28.70
N TRP A 393 7.47 -10.20 28.45
CA TRP A 393 6.69 -9.61 29.52
C TRP A 393 6.23 -10.72 30.47
N ILE A 394 5.46 -11.71 30.00
CA ILE A 394 4.84 -12.73 30.86
C ILE A 394 5.85 -13.48 31.73
N SER A 395 6.96 -13.93 31.15
CA SER A 395 7.94 -14.79 31.82
C SER A 395 9.06 -14.04 32.53
N GLY A 396 9.42 -12.84 32.07
CA GLY A 396 10.64 -12.16 32.50
C GLY A 396 10.46 -10.72 32.97
N SER A 397 9.25 -10.16 32.99
CA SER A 397 9.03 -8.74 33.39
C SER A 397 9.73 -7.71 32.50
N HIS A 398 10.08 -8.08 31.26
CA HIS A 398 10.73 -7.17 30.31
C HIS A 398 9.69 -6.49 29.42
N TRP A 399 9.59 -5.16 29.53
CA TRP A 399 8.72 -4.36 28.67
C TRP A 399 9.43 -4.04 27.36
N LEU A 400 9.13 -4.86 26.34
CA LEU A 400 9.47 -4.55 24.95
C LEU A 400 8.34 -3.74 24.33
N HIS A 401 8.74 -2.65 23.69
CA HIS A 401 7.81 -1.75 23.02
C HIS A 401 7.26 -2.36 21.72
N LEU A 402 5.95 -2.29 21.51
CA LEU A 402 5.26 -2.89 20.36
C LEU A 402 4.95 -1.89 19.27
N VAL A 403 4.46 -0.71 19.64
CA VAL A 403 3.80 0.20 18.69
C VAL A 403 4.79 0.74 17.67
N TRP A 404 5.84 1.42 18.10
CA TRP A 404 6.77 2.05 17.16
C TRP A 404 7.64 1.11 16.33
N PRO A 405 8.13 -0.05 16.82
CA PRO A 405 8.88 -0.96 15.97
C PRO A 405 7.98 -1.57 14.89
N LEU A 406 6.71 -1.86 15.22
CA LEU A 406 5.74 -2.38 14.27
C LEU A 406 5.33 -1.31 13.24
N LEU A 407 5.16 -0.05 13.64
CA LEU A 407 4.92 1.06 12.69
C LEU A 407 6.12 1.27 11.76
N GLY A 408 7.33 1.25 12.30
CA GLY A 408 8.57 1.35 11.52
C GLY A 408 8.71 0.22 10.49
N PHE A 409 8.46 -1.01 10.92
CA PHE A 409 8.46 -2.16 10.01
C PHE A 409 7.35 -2.09 8.97
N SER A 410 6.11 -1.76 9.38
CA SER A 410 4.95 -1.72 8.48
C SER A 410 5.08 -0.62 7.43
N SER A 411 5.55 0.57 7.81
CA SER A 411 5.81 1.67 6.87
C SER A 411 6.87 1.28 5.83
N LEU A 412 7.91 0.56 6.24
CA LEU A 412 8.90 0.00 5.33
C LEU A 412 8.29 -1.02 4.35
N GLN A 413 7.42 -1.93 4.83
CA GLN A 413 6.73 -2.91 3.96
C GLN A 413 5.83 -2.23 2.92
N VAL A 414 5.01 -1.25 3.35
CA VAL A 414 4.14 -0.49 2.45
C VAL A 414 4.97 0.22 1.37
N PHE A 415 6.06 0.87 1.75
CA PHE A 415 6.98 1.51 0.81
C PHE A 415 7.55 0.52 -0.21
N MET A 416 7.97 -0.68 0.24
CA MET A 416 8.51 -1.72 -0.63
C MET A 416 7.48 -2.24 -1.64
N ILE A 417 6.27 -2.55 -1.18
CA ILE A 417 5.20 -3.08 -2.02
C ILE A 417 4.80 -2.03 -3.07
N ALA A 418 4.60 -0.76 -2.66
CA ALA A 418 4.27 0.32 -3.58
C ALA A 418 5.33 0.49 -4.68
N ARG A 419 6.62 0.47 -4.31
CA ARG A 419 7.72 0.56 -5.29
C ARG A 419 7.74 -0.60 -6.26
N ARG A 420 7.47 -1.82 -5.79
CA ARG A 420 7.41 -3.01 -6.65
C ARG A 420 6.27 -2.89 -7.66
N LEU A 421 5.08 -2.50 -7.21
CA LEU A 421 3.92 -2.30 -8.09
C LEU A 421 4.21 -1.26 -9.17
N ILE A 422 4.84 -0.14 -8.82
CA ILE A 422 5.25 0.89 -9.79
C ILE A 422 6.28 0.34 -10.79
N ALA A 423 7.25 -0.46 -10.33
CA ALA A 423 8.26 -1.05 -11.19
C ALA A 423 7.68 -2.10 -12.16
N GLU A 424 6.78 -2.97 -11.67
CA GLU A 424 6.07 -3.96 -12.49
C GLU A 424 5.15 -3.26 -13.52
N GLN A 425 4.45 -2.20 -13.12
CA GLN A 425 3.62 -1.41 -14.02
C GLN A 425 4.41 -0.76 -15.16
N ARG A 426 5.54 -0.11 -14.85
CA ARG A 426 6.42 0.49 -15.86
C ARG A 426 7.03 -0.56 -16.80
N ALA A 427 7.39 -1.72 -16.29
CA ALA A 427 7.88 -2.82 -17.11
C ALA A 427 6.81 -3.31 -18.09
N LYS A 428 5.55 -3.43 -17.62
CA LYS A 428 4.41 -3.78 -18.48
C LYS A 428 4.17 -2.73 -19.56
N GLU A 429 4.14 -1.46 -19.20
CA GLU A 429 3.97 -0.34 -20.16
C GLU A 429 5.08 -0.31 -21.21
N HIS A 430 6.33 -0.53 -20.81
CA HIS A 430 7.46 -0.57 -21.73
C HIS A 430 7.35 -1.75 -22.72
N ILE A 431 6.98 -2.94 -22.24
CA ILE A 431 6.76 -4.11 -23.10
C ILE A 431 5.61 -3.85 -24.07
N THR A 432 4.47 -3.36 -23.59
CA THR A 432 3.31 -3.01 -24.44
C THR A 432 3.69 -1.97 -25.50
N GLY A 433 4.48 -0.95 -25.13
CA GLY A 433 4.96 0.07 -26.05
C GLY A 433 5.88 -0.48 -27.15
N MET A 434 6.78 -1.41 -26.81
CA MET A 434 7.64 -2.08 -27.78
C MET A 434 6.89 -3.04 -28.70
N PHE A 435 5.81 -3.67 -28.24
CA PHE A 435 4.98 -4.53 -29.11
C PHE A 435 4.04 -3.71 -29.99
N GLY A 436 3.58 -2.54 -29.53
CA GLY A 436 2.73 -1.62 -30.29
C GLY A 436 3.36 -1.06 -31.57
N THR A 437 4.69 -1.11 -31.70
CA THR A 437 5.39 -0.78 -32.96
C THR A 437 5.35 -1.89 -34.01
N TYR A 438 4.93 -3.11 -33.65
CA TYR A 438 4.88 -4.26 -34.58
C TYR A 438 3.45 -4.77 -34.84
N VAL A 439 2.48 -4.38 -34.02
CA VAL A 439 1.07 -4.80 -34.09
C VAL A 439 0.18 -3.67 -33.58
N SER A 440 -1.04 -3.54 -34.11
CA SER A 440 -1.93 -2.45 -33.73
C SER A 440 -2.17 -2.42 -32.21
N PRO A 441 -2.24 -1.24 -31.56
CA PRO A 441 -2.43 -1.13 -30.11
C PRO A 441 -3.67 -1.89 -29.60
N ALA A 442 -4.72 -1.94 -30.42
CA ALA A 442 -5.94 -2.69 -30.13
C ALA A 442 -5.70 -4.21 -30.07
N LEU A 443 -4.84 -4.76 -30.95
CA LEU A 443 -4.49 -6.18 -30.94
C LEU A 443 -3.61 -6.53 -29.73
N VAL A 444 -2.63 -5.69 -29.37
CA VAL A 444 -1.79 -5.89 -28.18
C VAL A 444 -2.64 -5.89 -26.91
N ASN A 445 -3.57 -4.93 -26.78
CA ASN A 445 -4.46 -4.85 -25.63
C ASN A 445 -5.34 -6.10 -25.51
N ARG A 446 -5.82 -6.65 -26.65
CA ARG A 446 -6.60 -7.89 -26.67
C ARG A 446 -5.76 -9.10 -26.26
N MET A 447 -4.51 -9.21 -26.73
CA MET A 447 -3.58 -10.29 -26.32
C MET A 447 -3.26 -10.23 -24.82
N VAL A 448 -3.07 -9.02 -24.27
CA VAL A 448 -2.84 -8.81 -22.83
C VAL A 448 -4.10 -9.15 -22.02
N ALA A 449 -5.29 -8.83 -22.54
CA ALA A 449 -6.56 -9.10 -21.88
C ALA A 449 -6.97 -10.59 -21.92
N SER A 450 -6.68 -11.29 -23.02
CA SER A 450 -7.00 -12.73 -23.15
C SER A 450 -6.02 -13.62 -22.38
N GLY A 451 -4.77 -13.19 -22.19
CA GLY A 451 -3.75 -13.96 -21.48
C GLY A 451 -3.28 -15.21 -22.23
N GLU A 452 -3.70 -15.39 -23.49
CA GLU A 452 -3.35 -16.54 -24.33
C GLU A 452 -2.12 -16.23 -25.18
N SER A 453 -1.20 -17.20 -25.25
CA SER A 453 -0.05 -17.10 -26.15
C SER A 453 -0.51 -17.27 -27.61
N PRO A 454 0.00 -16.46 -28.56
CA PRO A 454 -0.34 -16.64 -29.98
C PRO A 454 0.09 -18.05 -30.42
N GLN A 455 -0.88 -18.89 -30.79
CA GLN A 455 -0.61 -20.22 -31.35
C GLN A 455 -0.65 -20.20 -32.87
N LEU A 456 0.07 -21.13 -33.49
CA LEU A 456 -0.05 -21.40 -34.92
C LEU A 456 -1.46 -21.88 -35.25
N GLY A 457 -1.98 -21.44 -36.38
CA GLY A 457 -3.34 -21.71 -36.81
C GLY A 457 -4.08 -20.42 -37.16
N GLY A 458 -5.24 -20.58 -37.74
CA GLY A 458 -6.10 -19.47 -38.12
C GLY A 458 -7.56 -19.90 -38.15
N HIS A 459 -8.43 -18.92 -38.26
CA HIS A 459 -9.86 -19.12 -38.48
C HIS A 459 -10.20 -18.62 -39.88
N GLU A 460 -11.25 -19.21 -40.46
CA GLU A 460 -11.82 -18.69 -41.69
C GLU A 460 -12.66 -17.46 -41.36
N ASP A 461 -12.34 -16.33 -41.99
CA ASP A 461 -13.15 -15.11 -41.88
C ASP A 461 -13.28 -14.45 -43.27
N GLU A 462 -14.32 -13.63 -43.40
CA GLU A 462 -14.54 -12.84 -44.61
C GLU A 462 -13.88 -11.47 -44.47
N ILE A 463 -12.94 -11.18 -45.37
CA ILE A 463 -12.15 -9.94 -45.33
C ILE A 463 -12.03 -9.34 -46.72
N THR A 464 -11.50 -8.12 -46.81
CA THR A 464 -10.97 -7.57 -48.07
C THR A 464 -9.46 -7.56 -48.01
N ALA A 465 -8.83 -8.31 -48.93
CA ALA A 465 -7.40 -8.26 -49.15
C ALA A 465 -7.06 -7.08 -50.05
N TYR A 466 -6.07 -6.29 -49.64
CA TYR A 466 -5.53 -5.14 -50.36
C TYR A 466 -4.05 -5.41 -50.66
N PHE A 467 -3.69 -5.27 -51.93
CA PHE A 467 -2.31 -5.30 -52.38
C PHE A 467 -2.01 -4.01 -53.12
N SER A 468 -0.87 -3.41 -52.84
CA SER A 468 -0.33 -2.33 -53.67
C SER A 468 1.11 -2.61 -54.04
N ASP A 469 1.54 -2.12 -55.21
CA ASP A 469 2.92 -2.25 -55.70
C ASP A 469 3.33 -1.01 -56.49
N ILE A 470 4.61 -0.61 -56.41
CA ILE A 470 5.07 0.59 -57.11
C ILE A 470 5.43 0.23 -58.55
N GLN A 471 4.86 0.98 -59.50
CA GLN A 471 5.20 0.81 -60.89
C GLN A 471 6.66 1.16 -61.18
N GLY A 472 7.40 0.17 -61.67
CA GLY A 472 8.77 0.37 -62.14
C GLY A 472 9.79 0.57 -61.01
N PHE A 473 9.54 0.00 -59.83
CA PHE A 473 10.43 0.06 -58.66
C PHE A 473 11.91 -0.22 -58.96
N SER A 474 12.18 -1.27 -59.73
CA SER A 474 13.54 -1.62 -60.14
C SER A 474 14.25 -0.46 -60.87
N ALA A 475 13.53 0.29 -61.70
CA ALA A 475 14.13 1.34 -62.52
C ALA A 475 14.52 2.60 -61.74
N PHE A 476 13.88 2.90 -60.60
CA PHE A 476 14.31 4.02 -59.75
C PHE A 476 15.20 3.59 -58.59
N SER A 477 15.08 2.36 -58.09
CA SER A 477 16.05 1.82 -57.12
C SER A 477 17.47 1.70 -57.70
N GLU A 478 17.61 1.52 -59.02
CA GLU A 478 18.90 1.61 -59.73
C GLU A 478 19.44 3.05 -59.86
N LYS A 479 18.59 4.08 -59.76
CA LYS A 479 18.96 5.50 -59.94
C LYS A 479 19.18 6.26 -58.65
N LEU A 480 18.87 5.66 -57.50
CA LEU A 480 18.96 6.29 -56.19
C LEU A 480 20.08 5.65 -55.37
N GLU A 481 20.79 6.48 -54.60
CA GLU A 481 21.70 5.97 -53.58
C GLU A 481 20.90 5.23 -52.47
N PRO A 482 21.46 4.17 -51.85
CA PRO A 482 20.72 3.34 -50.89
C PRO A 482 20.06 4.12 -49.74
N ALA A 483 20.73 5.16 -49.23
CA ALA A 483 20.18 6.00 -48.16
C ALA A 483 18.97 6.83 -48.62
N GLN A 484 19.02 7.36 -49.85
CA GLN A 484 17.91 8.12 -50.44
C GLN A 484 16.73 7.20 -50.76
N LEU A 485 16.99 5.97 -51.21
CA LEU A 485 15.95 4.96 -51.43
C LEU A 485 15.24 4.62 -50.11
N VAL A 486 15.98 4.41 -49.02
CA VAL A 486 15.37 4.13 -47.70
C VAL A 486 14.54 5.32 -47.21
N GLU A 487 15.01 6.55 -47.39
CA GLU A 487 14.25 7.75 -47.03
C GLU A 487 12.94 7.85 -47.82
N LEU A 488 13.01 7.69 -49.14
CA LEU A 488 11.85 7.70 -50.03
C LEU A 488 10.84 6.60 -49.67
N MET A 489 11.34 5.38 -49.43
CA MET A 489 10.48 4.25 -49.09
C MET A 489 9.81 4.44 -47.74
N ASN A 490 10.52 4.92 -46.73
CA ASN A 490 9.90 5.20 -45.44
C ASN A 490 8.80 6.27 -45.58
N GLU A 491 9.04 7.34 -46.33
CA GLU A 491 8.02 8.37 -46.55
C GLU A 491 6.78 7.83 -47.27
N TYR A 492 6.97 7.11 -48.38
CA TYR A 492 5.87 6.51 -49.14
C TYR A 492 5.11 5.46 -48.34
N LEU A 493 5.82 4.52 -47.70
CA LEU A 493 5.20 3.44 -46.93
C LEU A 493 4.48 3.99 -45.70
N THR A 494 5.03 4.99 -45.00
CA THR A 494 4.35 5.67 -43.89
C THR A 494 3.05 6.29 -44.36
N ALA A 495 3.08 7.09 -45.43
CA ALA A 495 1.89 7.76 -45.94
C ALA A 495 0.79 6.76 -46.36
N CYS A 496 1.17 5.66 -47.01
CA CYS A 496 0.22 4.60 -47.36
C CYS A 496 -0.33 3.90 -46.10
N THR A 497 0.53 3.58 -45.15
CA THR A 497 0.19 2.84 -43.92
C THR A 497 -0.74 3.65 -43.01
N ASP A 498 -0.50 4.95 -42.87
CA ASP A 498 -1.34 5.83 -42.06
C ASP A 498 -2.77 5.88 -42.63
N ILE A 499 -2.92 6.06 -43.95
CA ILE A 499 -4.24 6.09 -44.60
C ILE A 499 -4.98 4.77 -44.45
N VAL A 500 -4.33 3.63 -44.67
CA VAL A 500 -5.01 2.33 -44.54
C VAL A 500 -5.41 2.05 -43.09
N GLN A 501 -4.60 2.45 -42.11
CA GLN A 501 -4.93 2.30 -40.69
C GLN A 501 -6.08 3.23 -40.25
N GLU A 502 -6.11 4.48 -40.73
CA GLU A 502 -7.22 5.41 -40.50
C GLU A 502 -8.56 4.88 -41.06
N GLU A 503 -8.49 4.13 -42.17
CA GLU A 503 -9.65 3.46 -42.75
C GLU A 503 -9.99 2.13 -42.04
N GLY A 504 -9.24 1.72 -41.02
CA GLY A 504 -9.48 0.50 -40.24
C GLY A 504 -8.82 -0.77 -40.82
N GLY A 505 -7.91 -0.61 -41.76
CA GLY A 505 -7.09 -1.69 -42.30
C GLY A 505 -5.96 -2.09 -41.36
N THR A 506 -5.65 -3.38 -41.33
CA THR A 506 -4.50 -3.93 -40.60
C THR A 506 -3.38 -4.27 -41.58
N LEU A 507 -2.22 -3.66 -41.40
CA LEU A 507 -1.02 -4.00 -42.16
C LEU A 507 -0.63 -5.46 -41.90
N ASP A 508 -0.55 -6.26 -42.95
CA ASP A 508 -0.05 -7.64 -42.87
C ASP A 508 1.48 -7.64 -42.93
N LYS A 509 2.04 -7.09 -44.03
CA LYS A 509 3.49 -6.97 -44.23
C LYS A 509 3.81 -6.03 -45.39
N TYR A 510 5.09 -5.62 -45.44
CA TYR A 510 5.72 -5.09 -46.65
C TYR A 510 6.41 -6.22 -47.41
N ILE A 511 6.30 -6.22 -48.74
CA ILE A 511 7.02 -7.14 -49.63
C ILE A 511 7.83 -6.30 -50.62
N GLY A 512 9.05 -5.93 -50.25
CA GLY A 512 9.81 -4.94 -51.01
C GLY A 512 9.11 -3.58 -50.96
N ASP A 513 8.63 -3.12 -52.11
CA ASP A 513 7.84 -1.90 -52.29
C ASP A 513 6.32 -2.10 -52.23
N ALA A 514 5.88 -3.35 -52.14
CA ALA A 514 4.48 -3.68 -52.02
C ALA A 514 3.95 -3.56 -50.58
N VAL A 515 2.74 -3.01 -50.45
CA VAL A 515 1.99 -2.95 -49.17
C VAL A 515 0.86 -3.96 -49.21
N VAL A 516 0.84 -4.87 -48.24
CA VAL A 516 -0.22 -5.89 -48.08
C VAL A 516 -1.02 -5.59 -46.83
N VAL A 517 -2.34 -5.42 -47.00
CA VAL A 517 -3.26 -5.01 -45.93
C VAL A 517 -4.49 -5.92 -45.95
N MET A 518 -5.03 -6.20 -44.76
CA MET A 518 -6.31 -6.87 -44.59
C MET A 518 -7.31 -5.94 -43.91
N PHE A 519 -8.52 -5.82 -44.46
CA PHE A 519 -9.64 -5.12 -43.84
C PHE A 519 -10.66 -6.15 -43.35
N GLY A 520 -11.16 -6.00 -42.12
CA GLY A 520 -12.08 -6.96 -41.48
C GLY A 520 -11.42 -7.95 -40.53
N ALA A 521 -10.08 -7.94 -40.41
CA ALA A 521 -9.35 -8.74 -39.43
C ALA A 521 -8.15 -7.94 -38.84
N PRO A 522 -7.71 -8.22 -37.59
CA PRO A 522 -8.28 -9.16 -36.61
C PRO A 522 -9.55 -8.65 -35.91
N LEU A 523 -9.92 -7.40 -36.16
CA LEU A 523 -11.14 -6.79 -35.67
C LEU A 523 -12.18 -6.83 -36.79
N PRO A 524 -13.37 -7.41 -36.53
CA PRO A 524 -14.46 -7.40 -37.51
C PRO A 524 -14.81 -5.98 -37.93
N LEU A 525 -14.92 -5.77 -39.23
CA LEU A 525 -15.28 -4.48 -39.83
C LEU A 525 -16.37 -4.76 -40.87
N PRO A 526 -17.66 -4.58 -40.56
CA PRO A 526 -18.76 -4.94 -41.46
C PRO A 526 -18.67 -4.28 -42.84
N ASP A 527 -18.17 -3.04 -42.90
CA ASP A 527 -17.97 -2.26 -44.12
C ASP A 527 -16.55 -2.40 -44.70
N HIS A 528 -15.84 -3.50 -44.41
CA HIS A 528 -14.44 -3.72 -44.80
C HIS A 528 -14.15 -3.49 -46.30
N ALA A 529 -15.06 -3.91 -47.19
CA ALA A 529 -14.92 -3.69 -48.63
C ALA A 529 -15.03 -2.21 -49.01
N PHE A 530 -16.00 -1.49 -48.44
CA PHE A 530 -16.16 -0.05 -48.66
C PHE A 530 -14.93 0.73 -48.18
N ARG A 531 -14.46 0.44 -46.96
CA ARG A 531 -13.28 1.10 -46.38
C ARG A 531 -12.00 0.82 -47.17
N ALA A 532 -11.81 -0.40 -47.66
CA ALA A 532 -10.69 -0.73 -48.55
C ALA A 532 -10.74 0.04 -49.88
N CYS A 533 -11.92 0.16 -50.48
CA CYS A 533 -12.12 0.97 -51.69
C CYS A 533 -11.80 2.46 -51.44
N VAL A 534 -12.29 3.03 -50.34
CA VAL A 534 -11.99 4.42 -49.95
C VAL A 534 -10.49 4.61 -49.70
N ALA A 535 -9.86 3.71 -48.94
CA ALA A 535 -8.43 3.73 -48.67
C ALA A 535 -7.61 3.73 -49.97
N SER A 536 -7.98 2.90 -50.95
CA SER A 536 -7.28 2.84 -52.24
C SER A 536 -7.25 4.19 -52.95
N GLN A 537 -8.37 4.92 -52.95
CA GLN A 537 -8.48 6.22 -53.61
C GLN A 537 -7.79 7.33 -52.82
N ARG A 538 -7.85 7.29 -51.48
CA ARG A 538 -7.08 8.18 -50.60
C ARG A 538 -5.58 8.01 -50.81
N VAL A 539 -5.08 6.78 -50.94
CA VAL A 539 -3.68 6.49 -51.27
C VAL A 539 -3.29 7.05 -52.64
N GLN A 540 -4.11 6.85 -53.68
CA GLN A 540 -3.83 7.43 -55.01
C GLN A 540 -3.78 8.96 -54.99
N LYS A 541 -4.67 9.60 -54.23
CA LYS A 541 -4.70 11.05 -54.05
C LYS A 541 -3.48 11.55 -53.28
N ASN A 542 -3.13 10.90 -52.18
CA ASN A 542 -1.97 11.30 -51.39
C ASN A 542 -0.64 11.06 -52.12
N LEU A 543 -0.52 9.98 -52.91
CA LEU A 543 0.64 9.79 -53.78
C LEU A 543 0.77 10.92 -54.81
N ARG A 544 -0.34 11.48 -55.30
CA ARG A 544 -0.32 12.67 -56.17
C ARG A 544 0.25 13.89 -55.43
N GLU A 545 -0.11 14.08 -54.18
CA GLU A 545 0.40 15.17 -53.33
C GLU A 545 1.90 14.98 -53.03
N LEU A 546 2.33 13.74 -52.72
CA LEU A 546 3.74 13.39 -52.53
C LEU A 546 4.56 13.67 -53.78
N ARG A 547 4.05 13.34 -54.98
CA ARG A 547 4.74 13.69 -56.23
C ARG A 547 4.95 15.19 -56.40
N VAL A 548 3.94 16.01 -56.10
CA VAL A 548 4.05 17.49 -56.15
C VAL A 548 5.06 17.99 -55.13
N LYS A 549 5.07 17.40 -53.93
CA LYS A 549 6.07 17.71 -52.90
C LYS A 549 7.48 17.35 -53.39
N TRP A 550 7.70 16.13 -53.86
CA TRP A 550 9.00 15.65 -54.31
C TRP A 550 9.54 16.43 -55.51
N GLU A 551 8.66 16.89 -56.42
CA GLU A 551 9.00 17.84 -57.49
C GLU A 551 9.53 19.17 -56.93
N GLY A 552 8.88 19.71 -55.89
CA GLY A 552 9.22 20.98 -55.25
C GLY A 552 10.50 20.97 -54.41
N GLU A 553 11.07 19.81 -54.09
CA GLU A 553 12.26 19.65 -53.23
C GLU A 553 13.60 19.90 -53.95
N GLY A 554 13.62 20.76 -54.97
CA GLY A 554 14.84 21.35 -55.50
C GLY A 554 15.86 20.37 -56.09
N GLY A 555 15.39 19.29 -56.71
CA GLY A 555 16.25 18.29 -57.38
C GLY A 555 16.76 17.17 -56.47
N LYS A 556 16.28 17.08 -55.22
CA LYS A 556 16.55 15.94 -54.32
C LYS A 556 16.18 14.60 -54.94
N TRP A 557 15.09 14.56 -55.72
CA TRP A 557 14.54 13.36 -56.33
C TRP A 557 14.65 13.40 -57.86
N PRO A 558 15.08 12.30 -58.51
CA PRO A 558 15.21 12.22 -59.97
C PRO A 558 13.86 12.13 -60.67
N GLU A 559 13.88 12.24 -62.01
CA GLU A 559 12.62 12.47 -62.74
C GLU A 559 11.58 11.34 -62.52
N ILE A 560 12.09 10.15 -62.29
CA ILE A 560 11.31 8.93 -62.14
C ILE A 560 10.51 8.88 -60.82
N VAL A 561 10.88 9.63 -59.78
CA VAL A 561 10.26 9.59 -58.44
C VAL A 561 8.99 10.44 -58.34
N TRP A 562 9.04 11.72 -58.67
CA TRP A 562 7.84 12.57 -58.87
C TRP A 562 6.95 12.14 -60.05
N ARG A 563 7.28 11.05 -60.76
CA ARG A 563 6.39 10.34 -61.71
C ARG A 563 5.88 8.99 -61.20
N MET A 564 6.22 8.61 -59.96
CA MET A 564 5.88 7.34 -59.33
C MET A 564 4.38 7.07 -59.36
N GLN A 565 3.99 5.87 -59.77
CA GLN A 565 2.61 5.40 -59.68
C GLN A 565 2.56 4.13 -58.84
N SER A 566 1.43 3.90 -58.18
CA SER A 566 1.17 2.68 -57.44
C SER A 566 -0.05 2.00 -58.04
N ARG A 567 0.02 0.69 -58.23
CA ARG A 567 -1.12 -0.14 -58.59
C ARG A 567 -1.70 -0.75 -57.34
N ILE A 568 -3.02 -0.86 -57.28
CA ILE A 568 -3.75 -1.37 -56.14
C ILE A 568 -4.75 -2.42 -56.62
N GLY A 569 -4.75 -3.57 -55.96
CA GLY A 569 -5.64 -4.69 -56.20
C GLY A 569 -6.45 -5.04 -54.96
N LEU A 570 -7.76 -5.21 -55.14
CA LEU A 570 -8.68 -5.57 -54.06
C LEU A 570 -9.48 -6.83 -54.41
N ASN A 571 -9.66 -7.71 -53.43
CA ASN A 571 -10.65 -8.78 -53.51
C ASN A 571 -11.23 -9.08 -52.13
N SER A 572 -12.54 -9.28 -52.08
CA SER A 572 -13.30 -9.63 -50.88
C SER A 572 -13.70 -11.10 -50.93
N GLY A 573 -13.66 -11.75 -49.77
CA GLY A 573 -14.17 -13.10 -49.60
C GLY A 573 -13.47 -13.85 -48.47
N LYS A 574 -13.93 -15.08 -48.25
CA LYS A 574 -13.40 -15.94 -47.18
C LYS A 574 -11.94 -16.31 -47.39
N CYS A 575 -11.15 -16.19 -46.34
CA CYS A 575 -9.78 -16.67 -46.28
C CYS A 575 -9.41 -17.07 -44.85
N ILE A 576 -8.27 -17.73 -44.67
CA ILE A 576 -7.78 -18.13 -43.35
C ILE A 576 -6.91 -17.00 -42.79
N ILE A 577 -7.27 -16.45 -41.64
CA ILE A 577 -6.48 -15.45 -40.92
C ILE A 577 -5.93 -16.03 -39.62
N GLY A 578 -4.63 -15.87 -39.39
CA GLY A 578 -4.01 -16.29 -38.15
C GLY A 578 -2.48 -16.29 -38.20
N ASN A 579 -1.87 -16.94 -37.22
CA ASN A 579 -0.42 -17.04 -37.14
C ASN A 579 0.07 -18.15 -38.06
N MET A 580 0.77 -17.76 -39.13
CA MET A 580 1.31 -18.69 -40.12
C MET A 580 2.84 -18.67 -40.09
N GLY A 581 3.46 -19.84 -40.22
CA GLY A 581 4.91 -20.00 -40.28
C GLY A 581 5.42 -21.25 -39.58
N SER A 582 6.66 -21.19 -39.12
CA SER A 582 7.31 -22.25 -38.34
C SER A 582 7.06 -22.07 -36.83
N ARG A 583 7.31 -23.12 -36.04
CA ARG A 583 7.19 -23.06 -34.56
C ARG A 583 8.03 -21.96 -33.91
N THR A 584 9.14 -21.56 -34.55
CA THR A 584 10.09 -20.55 -34.04
C THR A 584 9.94 -19.17 -34.68
N ARG A 585 9.23 -19.07 -35.82
CA ARG A 585 9.00 -17.83 -36.57
C ARG A 585 7.67 -17.93 -37.30
N PHE A 586 6.70 -17.13 -36.88
CA PHE A 586 5.38 -17.01 -37.48
C PHE A 586 4.93 -15.55 -37.47
N ASN A 587 4.09 -15.20 -38.44
CA ASN A 587 3.49 -13.87 -38.57
C ASN A 587 1.96 -14.01 -38.61
N TYR A 588 1.25 -13.04 -38.05
CA TYR A 588 -0.19 -12.94 -38.21
C TYR A 588 -0.50 -12.45 -39.63
N THR A 589 -1.14 -13.28 -40.45
CA THR A 589 -1.33 -13.02 -41.88
C THR A 589 -2.60 -13.68 -42.42
N MET A 590 -3.00 -13.29 -43.63
CA MET A 590 -4.11 -13.89 -44.38
C MET A 590 -3.58 -14.87 -45.44
N MET A 591 -4.29 -15.99 -45.65
CA MET A 591 -3.98 -16.97 -46.70
C MET A 591 -5.25 -17.49 -47.35
N GLY A 592 -5.23 -17.62 -48.67
CA GLY A 592 -6.31 -18.24 -49.42
C GLY A 592 -6.36 -17.81 -50.87
N ASP A 593 -7.19 -18.49 -51.65
CA ASP A 593 -7.36 -18.20 -53.07
C ASP A 593 -7.89 -16.77 -53.31
N ASN A 594 -8.73 -16.25 -52.41
CA ASN A 594 -9.23 -14.88 -52.46
C ASN A 594 -8.12 -13.83 -52.20
N VAL A 595 -7.10 -14.16 -51.40
CA VAL A 595 -5.93 -13.28 -51.18
C VAL A 595 -5.09 -13.23 -52.46
N ASN A 596 -4.87 -14.37 -53.10
CA ASN A 596 -4.16 -14.45 -54.38
C ASN A 596 -4.89 -13.69 -55.49
N LEU A 597 -6.24 -13.70 -55.48
CA LEU A 597 -7.02 -12.94 -56.45
C LEU A 597 -6.82 -11.43 -56.30
N ALA A 598 -6.72 -10.90 -55.08
CA ALA A 598 -6.42 -9.48 -54.85
C ALA A 598 -5.03 -9.09 -55.41
N ALA A 599 -4.01 -9.91 -55.16
CA ALA A 599 -2.67 -9.69 -55.71
C ALA A 599 -2.68 -9.66 -57.26
N ARG A 600 -3.53 -10.49 -57.88
CA ARG A 600 -3.70 -10.48 -59.34
C ARG A 600 -4.50 -9.30 -59.84
N MET A 601 -5.38 -8.73 -59.02
CA MET A 601 -6.07 -7.50 -59.39
C MET A 601 -5.06 -6.34 -59.50
N GLU A 602 -4.09 -6.28 -58.60
CA GLU A 602 -3.00 -5.31 -58.62
C GLU A 602 -2.19 -5.46 -59.92
N SER A 603 -1.62 -6.65 -60.13
CA SER A 603 -0.74 -6.87 -61.29
C SER A 603 -1.47 -6.74 -62.62
N GLY A 604 -2.74 -7.17 -62.67
CA GLY A 604 -3.60 -7.11 -63.84
C GLY A 604 -4.03 -5.71 -64.26
N ALA A 605 -4.02 -4.73 -63.34
CA ALA A 605 -4.40 -3.35 -63.63
C ALA A 605 -3.54 -2.73 -64.76
N LYS A 606 -2.28 -3.18 -64.90
CA LYS A 606 -1.37 -2.78 -65.99
C LYS A 606 -1.96 -3.02 -67.39
N ALA A 607 -2.57 -4.19 -67.61
CA ALA A 607 -3.11 -4.57 -68.92
C ALA A 607 -4.28 -3.67 -69.36
N TRP A 608 -4.89 -2.97 -68.41
CA TRP A 608 -6.03 -2.08 -68.61
C TRP A 608 -5.66 -0.60 -68.57
N GLY A 609 -4.42 -0.25 -68.22
CA GLY A 609 -4.00 1.14 -68.06
C GLY A 609 -4.66 1.85 -66.87
N VAL A 610 -5.09 1.07 -65.86
CA VAL A 610 -5.73 1.59 -64.65
C VAL A 610 -4.79 1.40 -63.45
N TYR A 611 -5.03 2.15 -62.37
CA TYR A 611 -4.22 2.06 -61.16
C TYR A 611 -4.89 1.30 -60.02
N THR A 612 -6.22 1.21 -60.00
CA THR A 612 -6.93 0.50 -58.96
C THR A 612 -7.95 -0.44 -59.57
N MET A 613 -7.84 -1.72 -59.27
CA MET A 613 -8.73 -2.76 -59.78
C MET A 613 -9.27 -3.63 -58.64
N CYS A 614 -10.53 -4.05 -58.77
CA CYS A 614 -11.17 -4.94 -57.81
C CYS A 614 -12.00 -6.02 -58.49
N SER A 615 -12.29 -7.09 -57.76
CA SER A 615 -13.23 -8.12 -58.23
C SER A 615 -14.68 -7.69 -58.06
N GLU A 616 -15.60 -8.43 -58.70
CA GLU A 616 -17.05 -8.30 -58.48
C GLU A 616 -17.45 -8.45 -57.00
N ALA A 617 -16.82 -9.37 -56.27
CA ALA A 617 -17.12 -9.60 -54.87
C ALA A 617 -16.86 -8.34 -54.02
N THR A 618 -15.76 -7.63 -54.27
CA THR A 618 -15.46 -6.36 -53.58
C THR A 618 -16.45 -5.27 -53.96
N LYS A 619 -16.81 -5.16 -55.24
CA LYS A 619 -17.82 -4.19 -55.69
C LYS A 619 -19.15 -4.42 -54.96
N ALA A 620 -19.66 -5.64 -54.98
CA ALA A 620 -20.93 -6.01 -54.38
C ALA A 620 -20.93 -5.73 -52.86
N ALA A 621 -19.90 -6.20 -52.14
CA ALA A 621 -19.77 -5.96 -50.69
C ALA A 621 -19.61 -4.46 -50.34
N CYS A 622 -18.97 -3.68 -51.22
CA CYS A 622 -18.88 -2.24 -51.08
C CYS A 622 -20.25 -1.55 -51.26
N GLU A 623 -21.05 -1.96 -52.24
CA GLU A 623 -22.39 -1.42 -52.50
C GLU A 623 -23.35 -1.64 -51.33
N GLU A 624 -23.22 -2.72 -50.57
CA GLU A 624 -24.05 -3.01 -49.38
C GLU A 624 -23.90 -2.00 -48.24
N HIS A 625 -22.75 -1.33 -48.11
CA HIS A 625 -22.40 -0.49 -46.95
C HIS A 625 -22.18 1.00 -47.29
N GLY A 626 -22.79 1.50 -48.37
CA GLY A 626 -22.66 2.90 -48.80
C GLY A 626 -21.75 3.12 -50.01
N GLY A 627 -21.58 2.10 -50.85
CA GLY A 627 -20.77 2.13 -52.06
C GLY A 627 -21.19 3.15 -53.12
N ASP A 628 -22.31 3.86 -52.96
CA ASP A 628 -22.71 4.99 -53.82
C ASP A 628 -21.65 6.10 -53.90
N ARG A 629 -20.75 6.17 -52.92
CA ARG A 629 -19.60 7.09 -52.91
C ARG A 629 -18.45 6.61 -53.79
N VAL A 630 -18.34 5.31 -54.08
CA VAL A 630 -17.24 4.74 -54.87
C VAL A 630 -17.74 4.49 -56.30
N VAL A 631 -17.04 5.03 -57.29
CA VAL A 631 -17.44 4.87 -58.70
C VAL A 631 -16.62 3.77 -59.36
N PHE A 632 -17.32 2.79 -59.92
CA PHE A 632 -16.72 1.63 -60.58
C PHE A 632 -16.91 1.68 -62.10
N ARG A 633 -15.92 1.21 -62.86
CA ARG A 633 -16.03 0.93 -64.29
C ARG A 633 -15.83 -0.56 -64.55
N SER A 634 -16.76 -1.21 -65.24
CA SER A 634 -16.60 -2.61 -65.66
C SER A 634 -15.49 -2.72 -66.70
N LEU A 635 -14.55 -3.65 -66.49
CA LEU A 635 -13.46 -3.94 -67.43
C LEU A 635 -13.66 -5.31 -68.12
N GLY A 636 -14.83 -5.94 -67.94
CA GLY A 636 -15.18 -7.22 -68.56
C GLY A 636 -14.89 -8.44 -67.70
N LYS A 637 -14.76 -9.60 -68.34
CA LYS A 637 -14.58 -10.91 -67.69
C LYS A 637 -13.30 -11.59 -68.20
N VAL A 638 -12.48 -12.06 -67.26
CA VAL A 638 -11.22 -12.73 -67.58
C VAL A 638 -11.16 -14.04 -66.81
N ILE A 639 -10.66 -15.08 -67.47
CA ILE A 639 -10.26 -16.31 -66.80
C ILE A 639 -8.83 -16.11 -66.31
N VAL A 640 -8.68 -16.09 -64.98
CA VAL A 640 -7.39 -15.91 -64.34
C VAL A 640 -6.70 -17.27 -64.23
N MET A 641 -5.40 -17.35 -64.54
CA MET A 641 -4.61 -18.58 -64.49
C MET A 641 -4.81 -19.36 -63.17
N GLY A 642 -5.34 -20.58 -63.24
CA GLY A 642 -5.64 -21.41 -62.07
C GLY A 642 -7.10 -21.39 -61.57
N ARG A 643 -7.98 -20.57 -62.16
CA ARG A 643 -9.44 -20.70 -61.99
C ARG A 643 -10.10 -21.08 -63.33
N SER A 644 -11.13 -21.91 -63.27
CA SER A 644 -11.92 -22.31 -64.45
C SER A 644 -13.09 -21.38 -64.75
N ARG A 645 -13.55 -20.59 -63.76
CA ARG A 645 -14.66 -19.66 -63.90
C ARG A 645 -14.16 -18.24 -64.25
N PRO A 646 -14.78 -17.55 -65.21
CA PRO A 646 -14.49 -16.14 -65.48
C PRO A 646 -14.90 -15.30 -64.27
N VAL A 647 -14.04 -14.37 -63.86
CA VAL A 647 -14.35 -13.42 -62.80
C VAL A 647 -14.55 -12.04 -63.44
N PRO A 648 -15.69 -11.36 -63.22
CA PRO A 648 -15.83 -9.96 -63.58
C PRO A 648 -14.95 -9.10 -62.68
N PHE A 649 -14.30 -8.10 -63.25
CA PHE A 649 -13.46 -7.16 -62.52
C PHE A 649 -13.73 -5.74 -62.98
N TYR A 650 -13.42 -4.81 -62.09
CA TYR A 650 -13.81 -3.43 -62.18
C TYR A 650 -12.60 -2.55 -61.85
N GLU A 651 -12.51 -1.42 -62.53
CA GLU A 651 -11.68 -0.31 -62.05
C GLU A 651 -12.43 0.45 -60.97
N ILE A 652 -11.71 0.85 -59.92
CA ILE A 652 -12.19 1.87 -58.99
C ILE A 652 -11.69 3.22 -59.50
N VAL A 653 -12.59 3.96 -60.15
CA VAL A 653 -12.25 5.17 -60.90
C VAL A 653 -11.96 6.34 -59.97
N GLY A 654 -12.66 6.40 -58.83
CA GLY A 654 -12.53 7.47 -57.86
C GLY A 654 -13.67 7.48 -56.86
N LEU A 655 -13.61 8.45 -55.95
CA LEU A 655 -14.74 8.80 -55.10
C LEU A 655 -15.63 9.81 -55.82
N LYS A 656 -16.94 9.74 -55.60
CA LYS A 656 -17.95 10.55 -56.29
C LYS A 656 -17.66 12.05 -56.24
N GLU A 657 -17.13 12.52 -55.11
CA GLU A 657 -16.73 13.91 -54.90
C GLU A 657 -15.46 14.35 -55.65
N ASP A 658 -14.60 13.40 -56.06
CA ASP A 658 -13.32 13.68 -56.73
C ASP A 658 -13.38 13.48 -58.26
N ILE A 659 -14.49 12.96 -58.81
CA ILE A 659 -14.59 12.63 -60.24
C ILE A 659 -15.05 13.82 -61.06
N SER A 660 -14.26 14.15 -62.09
CA SER A 660 -14.52 15.27 -62.98
C SER A 660 -15.76 15.05 -63.89
N PRO A 661 -16.40 16.11 -64.40
CA PRO A 661 -17.46 15.98 -65.40
C PRO A 661 -17.01 15.25 -66.68
N GLN A 662 -15.74 15.43 -67.09
CA GLN A 662 -15.14 14.73 -68.22
C GLN A 662 -15.09 13.22 -67.97
N THR A 663 -14.63 12.80 -66.78
CA THR A 663 -14.56 11.39 -66.41
C THR A 663 -15.96 10.78 -66.35
N HIS A 664 -16.96 11.48 -65.79
CA HIS A 664 -18.35 11.01 -65.81
C HIS A 664 -18.87 10.78 -67.24
N ALA A 665 -18.64 11.72 -68.16
CA ALA A 665 -19.02 11.57 -69.56
C ALA A 665 -18.30 10.39 -70.23
N CYS A 666 -17.00 10.21 -69.95
CA CYS A 666 -16.22 9.06 -70.42
C CYS A 666 -16.86 7.74 -69.98
N LEU A 667 -17.23 7.61 -68.70
CA LEU A 667 -17.82 6.40 -68.13
C LEU A 667 -19.19 6.08 -68.74
N ALA A 668 -20.03 7.10 -68.97
CA ALA A 668 -21.35 6.92 -69.56
C ALA A 668 -21.26 6.39 -71.01
N ILE A 669 -20.42 7.01 -71.83
CA ILE A 669 -20.19 6.59 -73.23
C ILE A 669 -19.55 5.20 -73.27
N PHE A 670 -18.58 4.95 -72.39
CA PHE A 670 -17.93 3.64 -72.30
C PHE A 670 -18.93 2.53 -71.92
N ALA A 671 -19.84 2.79 -70.98
CA ALA A 671 -20.88 1.83 -70.59
C ALA A 671 -21.87 1.54 -71.74
N GLU A 672 -22.23 2.54 -72.54
CA GLU A 672 -23.01 2.34 -73.76
C GLU A 672 -22.24 1.46 -74.77
N GLY A 673 -20.94 1.73 -74.94
CA GLY A 673 -20.05 0.91 -75.77
C GLY A 673 -19.98 -0.54 -75.31
N MET A 674 -19.89 -0.78 -74.00
CA MET A 674 -19.92 -2.13 -73.42
C MET A 674 -21.25 -2.84 -73.66
N THR A 675 -22.37 -2.12 -73.59
CA THR A 675 -23.70 -2.69 -73.90
C THR A 675 -23.78 -3.16 -75.35
N LYS A 676 -23.31 -2.32 -76.29
CA LYS A 676 -23.24 -2.66 -77.72
C LYS A 676 -22.25 -3.79 -78.01
N TYR A 677 -21.10 -3.79 -77.32
CA TYR A 677 -20.09 -4.83 -77.40
C TYR A 677 -20.63 -6.22 -77.05
N TYR A 678 -21.39 -6.34 -75.96
CA TYR A 678 -22.02 -7.62 -75.60
C TYR A 678 -23.22 -7.98 -76.49
N ALA A 679 -23.88 -7.00 -77.11
CA ALA A 679 -24.90 -7.21 -78.13
C ALA A 679 -24.33 -7.57 -79.52
N GLN A 680 -22.99 -7.64 -79.66
CA GLN A 680 -22.27 -7.87 -80.92
C GLN A 680 -22.51 -6.77 -81.99
N ASP A 681 -22.94 -5.57 -81.58
CA ASP A 681 -23.00 -4.37 -82.42
C ASP A 681 -21.60 -3.74 -82.48
N TRP A 682 -20.74 -4.29 -83.35
CA TRP A 682 -19.34 -3.88 -83.44
C TRP A 682 -19.15 -2.44 -83.91
N GLU A 683 -19.95 -1.99 -84.87
CA GLU A 683 -19.85 -0.62 -85.40
C GLU A 683 -20.26 0.40 -84.34
N GLY A 684 -21.39 0.17 -83.67
CA GLY A 684 -21.84 1.01 -82.58
C GLY A 684 -20.92 0.99 -81.36
N ALA A 685 -20.37 -0.17 -80.99
CA ALA A 685 -19.40 -0.29 -79.90
C ALA A 685 -18.10 0.46 -80.22
N LEU A 686 -17.57 0.33 -81.46
CA LEU A 686 -16.35 1.03 -81.88
C LEU A 686 -16.53 2.55 -81.84
N ALA A 687 -17.69 3.06 -82.27
CA ALA A 687 -18.01 4.48 -82.22
C ALA A 687 -18.03 5.01 -80.77
N CYS A 688 -18.68 4.30 -79.85
CA CYS A 688 -18.70 4.66 -78.43
C CYS A 688 -17.29 4.63 -77.83
N PHE A 689 -16.51 3.57 -78.04
CA PHE A 689 -15.15 3.51 -77.50
C PHE A 689 -14.20 4.55 -78.10
N ALA A 690 -14.43 4.97 -79.35
CA ALA A 690 -13.68 6.08 -79.94
C ALA A 690 -14.01 7.43 -79.31
N GLN A 691 -15.26 7.66 -78.95
CA GLN A 691 -15.66 8.86 -78.21
C GLN A 691 -15.16 8.85 -76.77
N SER A 692 -15.24 7.71 -76.07
CA SER A 692 -14.75 7.61 -74.69
C SER A 692 -13.22 7.73 -74.62
N GLU A 693 -12.47 7.24 -75.61
CA GLU A 693 -11.00 7.40 -75.66
C GLU A 693 -10.57 8.87 -75.57
N LEU A 694 -11.29 9.79 -76.21
CA LEU A 694 -10.99 11.22 -76.18
C LEU A 694 -11.17 11.84 -74.78
N LEU A 695 -11.94 11.17 -73.91
CA LEU A 695 -12.29 11.63 -72.58
C LEU A 695 -11.54 10.87 -71.47
N GLU A 696 -10.77 9.83 -71.79
CA GLU A 696 -9.99 9.05 -70.83
C GLU A 696 -9.01 9.93 -70.05
N THR A 697 -8.94 9.71 -68.74
CA THR A 697 -8.01 10.43 -67.85
C THR A 697 -6.61 9.82 -67.91
N ASN A 698 -6.53 8.51 -68.14
CA ASN A 698 -5.27 7.78 -68.31
C ASN A 698 -4.94 7.71 -69.81
N VAL A 699 -4.10 8.63 -70.28
CA VAL A 699 -3.77 8.75 -71.71
C VAL A 699 -2.35 8.22 -71.95
N PRO A 700 -2.18 7.22 -72.86
CA PRO A 700 -0.86 6.71 -73.21
C PRO A 700 0.09 7.83 -73.66
N GLY A 701 1.33 7.81 -73.16
CA GLY A 701 2.35 8.81 -73.47
C GLY A 701 2.18 10.17 -72.77
N LYS A 702 1.06 10.42 -72.08
CA LYS A 702 0.87 11.62 -71.23
C LYS A 702 0.83 11.27 -69.75
N THR A 703 0.03 10.28 -69.37
CA THR A 703 -0.08 9.83 -67.99
C THR A 703 1.11 8.91 -67.66
N PRO A 704 1.92 9.21 -66.61
CA PRO A 704 3.10 8.41 -66.30
C PRO A 704 2.76 6.93 -66.09
N GLY A 705 3.51 6.02 -66.74
CA GLY A 705 3.32 4.58 -66.53
C GLY A 705 2.10 3.94 -67.23
N VAL A 706 1.35 4.71 -68.02
CA VAL A 706 0.20 4.22 -68.78
C VAL A 706 0.60 3.93 -70.22
N SER A 707 0.42 2.69 -70.69
CA SER A 707 0.68 2.27 -72.07
C SER A 707 -0.59 2.02 -72.89
N THR A 708 -1.74 1.92 -72.24
CA THR A 708 -3.07 1.72 -72.85
C THR A 708 -4.14 2.31 -71.93
N ASN A 709 -5.41 2.25 -72.29
CA ASN A 709 -6.53 2.53 -71.41
C ASN A 709 -7.74 1.67 -71.78
N PRO A 710 -8.80 1.60 -70.94
CA PRO A 710 -9.90 0.68 -71.21
C PRO A 710 -10.59 0.93 -72.56
N SER A 711 -10.78 2.19 -72.97
CA SER A 711 -11.34 2.52 -74.28
C SER A 711 -10.50 1.96 -75.43
N LEU A 712 -9.17 2.11 -75.40
CA LEU A 712 -8.26 1.56 -76.40
C LEU A 712 -8.28 0.02 -76.43
N VAL A 713 -8.23 -0.62 -75.26
CA VAL A 713 -8.28 -2.09 -75.14
C VAL A 713 -9.55 -2.64 -75.80
N PHE A 714 -10.71 -2.01 -75.56
CA PHE A 714 -11.95 -2.47 -76.17
C PHE A 714 -12.06 -2.10 -77.66
N ARG A 715 -11.50 -0.97 -78.12
CA ARG A 715 -11.39 -0.68 -79.56
C ARG A 715 -10.62 -1.75 -80.31
N ASP A 716 -9.46 -2.15 -79.79
CA ASP A 716 -8.62 -3.16 -80.41
C ASP A 716 -9.31 -4.53 -80.40
N ARG A 717 -10.02 -4.87 -79.33
CA ARG A 717 -10.86 -6.08 -79.27
C ARG A 717 -12.00 -6.07 -80.27
N VAL A 718 -12.72 -4.95 -80.40
CA VAL A 718 -13.81 -4.82 -81.36
C VAL A 718 -13.29 -4.98 -82.79
N ARG A 719 -12.17 -4.34 -83.14
CA ARG A 719 -11.52 -4.52 -84.46
C ARG A 719 -11.16 -5.98 -84.71
N HIS A 720 -10.59 -6.66 -83.71
CA HIS A 720 -10.29 -8.08 -83.83
C HIS A 720 -11.55 -8.92 -84.09
N PHE A 721 -12.67 -8.65 -83.42
CA PHE A 721 -13.92 -9.37 -83.64
C PHE A 721 -14.65 -8.98 -84.94
N GLN A 722 -14.37 -7.83 -85.54
CA GLN A 722 -14.80 -7.51 -86.90
C GLN A 722 -14.09 -8.38 -87.95
N GLU A 723 -12.81 -8.70 -87.72
CA GLU A 723 -12.03 -9.59 -88.60
C GLU A 723 -12.29 -11.08 -88.33
N ALA A 724 -12.51 -11.44 -87.06
CA ALA A 724 -12.73 -12.82 -86.61
C ALA A 724 -13.89 -12.88 -85.59
N PRO A 725 -15.15 -12.97 -86.05
CA PRO A 725 -16.32 -12.96 -85.19
C PRO A 725 -16.31 -14.10 -84.16
N PRO A 726 -16.76 -13.85 -82.91
CA PRO A 726 -16.85 -14.90 -81.90
C PRO A 726 -18.02 -15.85 -82.20
N ALA A 727 -18.06 -17.02 -81.55
CA ALA A 727 -19.14 -17.99 -81.71
C ALA A 727 -20.51 -17.40 -81.31
N ALA A 728 -21.60 -17.91 -81.89
CA ALA A 728 -22.96 -17.41 -81.66
C ALA A 728 -23.43 -17.41 -80.19
N HIS A 729 -22.77 -18.19 -79.32
CA HIS A 729 -23.03 -18.27 -77.87
C HIS A 729 -21.89 -17.69 -77.02
N TRP A 730 -21.17 -16.69 -77.54
CA TRP A 730 -20.07 -16.06 -76.83
C TRP A 730 -20.52 -15.35 -75.56
N ASP A 731 -19.88 -15.66 -74.45
CA ASP A 731 -20.21 -15.23 -73.09
C ASP A 731 -19.41 -14.00 -72.61
N GLY A 732 -18.69 -13.36 -73.53
CA GLY A 732 -17.91 -12.16 -73.24
C GLY A 732 -16.56 -12.42 -72.58
N VAL A 733 -16.15 -13.68 -72.46
CA VAL A 733 -14.95 -14.08 -71.72
C VAL A 733 -13.70 -13.98 -72.57
N HIS A 734 -12.66 -13.37 -72.00
CA HIS A 734 -11.34 -13.30 -72.62
C HIS A 734 -10.31 -14.10 -71.78
N VAL A 735 -9.56 -14.98 -72.44
CA VAL A 735 -8.47 -15.73 -71.81
C VAL A 735 -7.19 -14.89 -71.95
N ALA A 736 -6.60 -14.49 -70.82
CA ALA A 736 -5.33 -13.76 -70.82
C ALA A 736 -4.24 -14.60 -71.49
N LYS A 737 -3.55 -14.04 -72.49
CA LYS A 737 -2.47 -14.74 -73.22
C LYS A 737 -1.08 -14.62 -72.57
N ASP A 738 -0.93 -13.76 -71.56
CA ASP A 738 0.30 -13.60 -70.77
C ASP A 738 -0.03 -13.40 -69.29
N LYS A 739 1.00 -13.62 -68.45
CA LYS A 739 0.94 -13.62 -66.97
C LYS A 739 0.40 -12.33 -66.35
#